data_AF-A0A023BAR2-F1
#
_entry.id   AF-A0A023BAR2-F1
#
_cell.length_a   1.000
_cell.length_b   1.000
_cell.length_c   1.000
_cell.angle_alpha   90.00
_cell.angle_beta   90.00
_cell.angle_gamma   90.00
#
_symmetry.space_group_name_H-M   'P 1'
#
loop_
_entity.id
_entity.type
_entity.pdbx_description
1 polymer ?
#
loop_
_entity_poly.entity_id
_entity_poly.type
_entity_poly.pdbx_seq_one_letter_code
_entity_poly.pdbx_strand_id
1 'polypeptide(L)'
;MGSTSGQETEVNQTQVKETPQVNETQVNETGARDRERVSSDYAAYLLVQSSLTPKQWESMRKVTLASFANCNLAYVELASMISCLVQTPYGVVDAPVRIGIMHDMGVNGLTPKLSYWITGCLLQHAGVLIEDLVDFLVTKLGYNPVSGPDGRTILQCLRRPSTYHEYSKRGEKDCSRRKAIIMVRLDKLPTVSITEFGAMTPRSFDRLMKRPRKTSSSNTTEDTRDRLTAFLPQGAGRKWKPAEERSFPWIAQYWKMLKKTEYDALRSAVSVLPMERRRRWRAVGRLFPQQFDCKEWTMVVDDGEPRPVYIPTLAFQSLRRMDSNRDSDRDFAAYCMIHESLTDHQWKSLRTVNAASFDNCNLAFVELGAIISSFVEAPYGLLDMNSTQEVRMKLEAGRSSNRLRWWITGCLLQHCGASKDNLTNLCVTLGFKPSSKYPLRLECLAKYLMRPSRHIRRPNAHTTVRRRLLTQRLHGLPTISIEEFRNMDQQTLEVKLQREAVASRQVELGAMEADAMELDVDDPEAMDVDEPYVTMTEEMPEKSSTPVVRVATEKRCHVTESHGRFRDRRVSRNWRVRANRTDWNCWGRDCQPPPAKRITPNADMYSSCLPTGQLERIGDLEHAGGHNVFEDQEKTIMRPNERLSRLIMDLSTRTSIPHSEPQ
;
A
#
# COMPACT_ATOMS: atom_id res chain seq x y z
N MET A 1 -52.35 -78.46 -21.48
CA MET A 1 -51.08 -78.61 -22.20
C MET A 1 -50.16 -77.47 -21.78
N GLY A 2 -49.00 -77.78 -21.17
CA GLY A 2 -47.83 -76.93 -20.85
C GLY A 2 -48.07 -75.69 -19.96
N SER A 3 -47.73 -75.63 -18.65
CA SER A 3 -46.46 -75.76 -17.91
C SER A 3 -45.50 -74.56 -17.96
N THR A 4 -45.00 -74.22 -16.75
CA THR A 4 -43.79 -73.45 -16.34
C THR A 4 -43.83 -71.91 -16.45
N SER A 5 -43.93 -71.14 -15.34
CA SER A 5 -42.93 -70.77 -14.30
C SER A 5 -41.89 -69.74 -14.79
N GLY A 6 -41.49 -68.68 -14.08
CA GLY A 6 -41.79 -68.20 -12.74
C GLY A 6 -41.10 -66.84 -12.47
N GLN A 7 -41.34 -66.33 -11.25
CA GLN A 7 -40.58 -65.35 -10.42
C GLN A 7 -39.82 -64.17 -11.07
N GLU A 8 -40.09 -62.94 -10.60
CA GLU A 8 -39.28 -62.30 -9.55
C GLU A 8 -39.90 -60.97 -9.07
N THR A 9 -39.89 -60.81 -7.74
CA THR A 9 -40.26 -59.65 -6.94
C THR A 9 -39.11 -58.66 -6.89
N GLU A 10 -39.33 -57.41 -7.31
CA GLU A 10 -38.36 -56.33 -7.11
C GLU A 10 -38.94 -55.23 -6.20
N VAL A 11 -38.29 -55.10 -5.04
CA VAL A 11 -38.55 -54.12 -3.98
C VAL A 11 -37.88 -52.81 -4.37
N ASN A 12 -38.65 -51.82 -4.80
CA ASN A 12 -38.12 -50.47 -5.04
C ASN A 12 -38.03 -49.68 -3.73
N GLN A 13 -36.80 -49.54 -3.23
CA GLN A 13 -36.42 -48.61 -2.16
C GLN A 13 -36.40 -47.17 -2.70
N THR A 14 -37.34 -46.36 -2.24
CA THR A 14 -37.35 -44.91 -2.45
C THR A 14 -36.28 -44.25 -1.58
N GLN A 15 -35.09 -43.98 -2.14
CA GLN A 15 -34.11 -43.09 -1.52
C GLN A 15 -34.57 -41.63 -1.63
N VAL A 16 -34.96 -41.05 -0.50
CA VAL A 16 -35.13 -39.60 -0.34
C VAL A 16 -33.74 -38.96 -0.33
N LYS A 17 -33.35 -38.38 -1.46
CA LYS A 17 -32.14 -37.59 -1.64
C LYS A 17 -32.41 -36.17 -1.15
N GLU A 18 -32.23 -35.93 0.15
CA GLU A 18 -32.21 -34.57 0.70
C GLU A 18 -31.04 -33.78 0.08
N THR A 19 -31.39 -32.88 -0.83
CA THR A 19 -30.44 -31.95 -1.43
C THR A 19 -30.28 -30.77 -0.47
N PRO A 20 -29.07 -30.39 -0.04
CA PRO A 20 -28.91 -29.23 0.82
C PRO A 20 -29.30 -27.98 0.03
N GLN A 21 -30.38 -27.32 0.41
CA GLN A 21 -30.70 -25.96 -0.04
C GLN A 21 -29.60 -25.01 0.46
N VAL A 22 -28.55 -24.86 -0.36
CA VAL A 22 -27.57 -23.79 -0.21
C VAL A 22 -28.23 -22.52 -0.71
N ASN A 23 -28.35 -21.53 0.17
CA ASN A 23 -28.87 -20.19 -0.14
C ASN A 23 -28.08 -19.51 -1.27
N GLU A 24 -28.49 -19.72 -2.52
CA GLU A 24 -27.94 -19.12 -3.76
C GLU A 24 -28.11 -17.59 -3.83
N THR A 25 -28.90 -17.00 -2.94
CA THR A 25 -29.28 -15.58 -3.05
C THR A 25 -28.13 -14.61 -2.76
N GLN A 26 -27.08 -15.00 -2.02
CA GLN A 26 -25.97 -14.09 -1.67
C GLN A 26 -24.78 -14.10 -2.64
N VAL A 27 -24.62 -15.13 -3.47
CA VAL A 27 -23.53 -15.20 -4.47
C VAL A 27 -23.86 -14.34 -5.70
N ASN A 28 -25.14 -14.20 -6.04
CA ASN A 28 -25.59 -13.41 -7.18
C ASN A 28 -25.42 -11.88 -7.00
N GLU A 29 -25.51 -11.35 -5.78
CA GLU A 29 -25.40 -9.88 -5.57
C GLU A 29 -23.98 -9.33 -5.76
N THR A 30 -22.94 -10.12 -5.47
CA THR A 30 -21.55 -9.69 -5.68
C THR A 30 -21.14 -9.82 -7.14
N GLY A 31 -21.56 -10.90 -7.82
CA GLY A 31 -21.38 -11.03 -9.27
C GLY A 31 -22.14 -9.97 -10.07
N ALA A 32 -23.34 -9.57 -9.62
CA ALA A 32 -24.10 -8.49 -10.25
C ALA A 32 -23.40 -7.13 -10.13
N ARG A 33 -22.86 -6.78 -8.95
CA ARG A 33 -22.11 -5.51 -8.76
C ARG A 33 -20.79 -5.48 -9.53
N ASP A 34 -20.07 -6.60 -9.60
CA ASP A 34 -18.83 -6.65 -10.38
C ASP A 34 -19.13 -6.64 -11.89
N ARG A 35 -20.22 -7.27 -12.37
CA ARG A 35 -20.70 -7.13 -13.76
C ARG A 35 -21.17 -5.72 -14.08
N GLU A 36 -21.91 -5.07 -13.19
CA GLU A 36 -22.36 -3.68 -13.34
C GLU A 36 -21.17 -2.70 -13.37
N ARG A 37 -20.13 -2.97 -12.56
CA ARG A 37 -18.89 -2.19 -12.55
C ARG A 37 -18.05 -2.39 -13.81
N VAL A 38 -17.88 -3.63 -14.27
CA VAL A 38 -17.18 -3.92 -15.55
C VAL A 38 -17.93 -3.32 -16.74
N SER A 39 -19.27 -3.35 -16.71
CA SER A 39 -20.13 -2.69 -17.70
C SER A 39 -19.93 -1.16 -17.69
N SER A 40 -19.83 -0.56 -16.50
CA SER A 40 -19.55 0.88 -16.34
C SER A 40 -18.15 1.27 -16.83
N ASP A 41 -17.11 0.49 -16.53
CA ASP A 41 -15.73 0.80 -16.93
C ASP A 41 -15.55 0.66 -18.46
N TYR A 42 -16.19 -0.34 -19.07
CA TYR A 42 -16.17 -0.48 -20.54
C TYR A 42 -16.95 0.63 -21.25
N ALA A 43 -18.10 1.06 -20.71
CA ALA A 43 -18.82 2.20 -21.24
C ALA A 43 -17.99 3.49 -21.17
N ALA A 44 -17.29 3.73 -20.05
CA ALA A 44 -16.36 4.85 -19.91
C ALA A 44 -15.20 4.76 -20.92
N TYR A 45 -14.64 3.57 -21.14
CA TYR A 45 -13.64 3.33 -22.17
C TYR A 45 -14.14 3.69 -23.57
N LEU A 46 -15.34 3.23 -23.96
CA LEU A 46 -15.91 3.54 -25.28
C LEU A 46 -16.14 5.04 -25.48
N LEU A 47 -16.60 5.74 -24.44
CA LEU A 47 -16.77 7.20 -24.49
C LEU A 47 -15.43 7.89 -24.75
N VAL A 48 -14.37 7.53 -24.02
CA VAL A 48 -13.05 8.13 -24.22
C VAL A 48 -12.42 7.71 -25.55
N GLN A 49 -12.60 6.46 -25.97
CA GLN A 49 -12.12 5.99 -27.26
C GLN A 49 -12.72 6.82 -28.42
N SER A 50 -14.00 7.18 -28.29
CA SER A 50 -14.74 7.98 -29.28
C SER A 50 -14.47 9.48 -29.20
N SER A 51 -13.79 9.98 -28.17
CA SER A 51 -13.53 11.42 -28.02
C SER A 51 -12.41 11.92 -28.93
N LEU A 52 -11.60 11.02 -29.49
CA LEU A 52 -10.53 11.35 -30.43
C LEU A 52 -10.73 10.63 -31.76
N THR A 53 -10.38 11.31 -32.86
CA THR A 53 -10.32 10.71 -34.19
C THR A 53 -9.15 9.71 -34.28
N PRO A 54 -9.19 8.74 -35.21
CA PRO A 54 -8.07 7.83 -35.45
C PRO A 54 -6.74 8.54 -35.73
N LYS A 55 -6.76 9.68 -36.43
CA LYS A 55 -5.56 10.49 -36.70
C LYS A 55 -4.98 11.10 -35.42
N GLN A 56 -5.84 11.57 -34.50
CA GLN A 56 -5.42 12.09 -33.20
C GLN A 56 -4.80 10.99 -32.32
N TRP A 57 -5.42 9.80 -32.30
CA TRP A 57 -4.84 8.61 -31.63
C TRP A 57 -3.48 8.23 -32.21
N GLU A 58 -3.32 8.28 -33.53
CA GLU A 58 -2.04 7.99 -34.19
C GLU A 58 -0.98 9.05 -33.86
N SER A 59 -1.35 10.34 -33.79
CA SER A 59 -0.45 11.41 -33.36
C SER A 59 0.11 11.16 -31.95
N MET A 60 -0.71 10.67 -31.03
CA MET A 60 -0.27 10.34 -29.66
C MET A 60 0.80 9.26 -29.59
N ARG A 61 0.93 8.39 -30.61
CA ARG A 61 1.99 7.36 -30.65
C ARG A 61 3.37 7.94 -30.94
N LYS A 62 3.43 9.17 -31.46
CA LYS A 62 4.67 9.85 -31.88
C LYS A 62 5.25 10.77 -30.79
N VAL A 63 4.67 10.75 -29.59
CA VAL A 63 5.11 11.61 -28.48
C VAL A 63 6.51 11.23 -28.02
N THR A 64 7.34 12.24 -27.78
CA THR A 64 8.68 12.09 -27.21
C THR A 64 8.75 12.82 -25.87
N LEU A 65 9.86 12.70 -25.14
CA LEU A 65 10.04 13.46 -23.90
C LEU A 65 9.92 14.98 -24.13
N ALA A 66 10.37 15.49 -25.29
CA ALA A 66 10.25 16.90 -25.66
C ALA A 66 8.79 17.37 -25.79
N SER A 67 7.87 16.47 -26.16
CA SER A 67 6.43 16.76 -26.24
C SER A 67 5.81 17.13 -24.88
N PHE A 68 6.52 16.88 -23.77
CA PHE A 68 6.07 17.18 -22.41
C PHE A 68 6.77 18.39 -21.78
N ALA A 69 7.68 19.06 -22.49
CA ALA A 69 8.45 20.18 -21.96
C ALA A 69 7.56 21.40 -21.65
N ASN A 70 6.60 21.68 -22.53
CA ASN A 70 5.67 22.81 -22.42
C ASN A 70 4.24 22.36 -22.71
N CYS A 71 3.28 22.86 -21.94
CA CYS A 71 1.87 22.54 -22.12
C CYS A 71 0.99 23.74 -21.81
N ASN A 72 -0.04 23.95 -22.63
CA ASN A 72 -1.08 24.92 -22.40
C ASN A 72 -1.95 24.44 -21.23
N LEU A 73 -2.03 25.27 -20.18
CA LEU A 73 -2.75 24.95 -18.96
C LEU A 73 -4.23 24.64 -19.18
N ALA A 74 -4.83 25.06 -20.29
CA ALA A 74 -6.20 24.68 -20.64
C ALA A 74 -6.35 23.16 -20.86
N TYR A 75 -5.39 22.52 -21.55
CA TYR A 75 -5.41 21.05 -21.71
C TYR A 75 -5.15 20.34 -20.38
N VAL A 76 -4.25 20.86 -19.56
CA VAL A 76 -3.94 20.27 -18.24
C VAL A 76 -5.14 20.39 -17.29
N GLU A 77 -5.87 21.50 -17.34
CA GLU A 77 -7.11 21.70 -16.58
C GLU A 77 -8.20 20.72 -17.05
N LEU A 78 -8.44 20.61 -18.36
CA LEU A 78 -9.40 19.65 -18.93
C LEU A 78 -9.02 18.20 -18.61
N ALA A 79 -7.74 17.85 -18.73
CA ALA A 79 -7.24 16.54 -18.36
C ALA A 79 -7.52 16.20 -16.90
N SER A 80 -7.39 17.17 -15.99
CA SER A 80 -7.72 16.98 -14.58
C SER A 80 -9.22 16.77 -14.33
N MET A 81 -10.09 17.44 -15.11
CA MET A 81 -11.54 17.26 -15.03
C MET A 81 -11.97 15.89 -15.55
N ILE A 82 -11.44 15.45 -16.69
CA ILE A 82 -11.68 14.11 -17.23
C ILE A 82 -11.16 13.05 -16.25
N SER A 83 -9.97 13.27 -15.68
CA SER A 83 -9.37 12.36 -14.70
C SER A 83 -10.13 12.25 -13.37
N CYS A 84 -11.08 13.16 -13.10
CA CYS A 84 -11.99 13.02 -11.96
C CYS A 84 -13.08 11.96 -12.20
N LEU A 85 -13.33 11.61 -13.46
CA LEU A 85 -14.41 10.69 -13.87
C LEU A 85 -13.86 9.39 -14.45
N VAL A 86 -12.73 9.45 -15.16
CA VAL A 86 -12.10 8.28 -15.80
C VAL A 86 -10.63 8.23 -15.40
N GLN A 87 -10.17 7.08 -14.88
CA GLN A 87 -8.77 6.90 -14.55
C GLN A 87 -7.94 6.68 -15.83
N THR A 88 -6.86 7.46 -16.00
CA THR A 88 -5.94 7.36 -17.15
C THR A 88 -6.66 7.34 -18.51
N PRO A 89 -7.47 8.38 -18.82
CA PRO A 89 -8.41 8.35 -19.94
C PRO A 89 -7.73 8.05 -21.28
N TYR A 90 -6.54 8.58 -21.51
CA TYR A 90 -5.82 8.43 -22.78
C TYR A 90 -4.54 7.58 -22.65
N GLY A 91 -4.55 6.64 -21.71
CA GLY A 91 -3.45 5.70 -21.48
C GLY A 91 -2.33 6.23 -20.58
N VAL A 92 -1.17 5.58 -20.67
CA VAL A 92 0.04 5.90 -19.91
C VAL A 92 1.25 5.97 -20.85
N VAL A 93 2.22 6.81 -20.52
CA VAL A 93 3.50 6.86 -21.23
C VAL A 93 4.47 5.81 -20.67
N ASP A 94 5.43 5.42 -21.50
CA ASP A 94 6.47 4.46 -21.14
C ASP A 94 7.27 4.89 -19.90
N ALA A 95 7.80 3.92 -19.16
CA ALA A 95 8.42 4.15 -17.85
C ALA A 95 9.61 5.13 -17.88
N PRO A 96 10.56 5.07 -18.84
CA PRO A 96 11.67 6.01 -18.93
C PRO A 96 11.19 7.45 -19.20
N VAL A 97 10.25 7.63 -20.13
CA VAL A 97 9.64 8.95 -20.42
C VAL A 97 8.96 9.49 -19.17
N ARG A 98 8.17 8.65 -18.47
CA ARG A 98 7.52 9.04 -17.22
C ARG A 98 8.52 9.46 -16.14
N ILE A 99 9.64 8.76 -16.01
CA ILE A 99 10.70 9.08 -15.05
C ILE A 99 11.34 10.43 -15.39
N GLY A 100 11.61 10.71 -16.66
CA GLY A 100 12.10 12.02 -17.12
C GLY A 100 11.13 13.15 -16.76
N ILE A 101 9.85 13.00 -17.09
CA ILE A 101 8.79 13.96 -16.73
C ILE A 101 8.73 14.18 -15.20
N MET A 102 8.82 13.10 -14.41
CA MET A 102 8.82 13.21 -12.95
C MET A 102 10.01 14.01 -12.42
N HIS A 103 11.19 13.77 -12.99
CA HIS A 103 12.41 14.48 -12.65
C HIS A 103 12.28 15.97 -12.96
N ASP A 104 11.86 16.31 -14.18
CA ASP A 104 11.76 17.71 -14.63
C ASP A 104 10.66 18.48 -13.91
N MET A 105 9.57 17.81 -13.54
CA MET A 105 8.51 18.40 -12.72
C MET A 105 8.93 18.56 -11.24
N GLY A 106 10.04 17.96 -10.81
CA GLY A 106 10.49 17.96 -9.41
C GLY A 106 9.55 17.19 -8.48
N VAL A 107 8.80 16.20 -9.00
CA VAL A 107 7.83 15.41 -8.22
C VAL A 107 8.39 14.03 -7.88
N ASN A 108 8.41 13.73 -6.59
CA ASN A 108 8.83 12.44 -6.10
C ASN A 108 7.64 11.47 -6.09
N GLY A 109 7.25 10.94 -7.25
CA GLY A 109 6.30 9.84 -7.39
C GLY A 109 5.07 10.12 -8.26
N LEU A 110 4.17 9.14 -8.29
CA LEU A 110 2.89 9.23 -9.00
C LEU A 110 1.97 10.16 -8.22
N THR A 111 2.00 11.44 -8.58
CA THR A 111 1.05 12.43 -8.10
C THR A 111 -0.09 12.56 -9.12
N PRO A 112 -1.31 12.92 -8.69
CA PRO A 112 -2.39 13.27 -9.62
C PRO A 112 -1.95 14.38 -10.59
N LYS A 113 -1.16 15.34 -10.09
CA LYS A 113 -0.57 16.43 -10.87
C LYS A 113 0.28 15.94 -12.05
N LEU A 114 1.13 14.94 -11.84
CA LEU A 114 1.90 14.28 -12.91
C LEU A 114 0.96 13.67 -13.97
N SER A 115 -0.10 13.00 -13.53
CA SER A 115 -1.05 12.34 -14.44
C SER A 115 -1.83 13.36 -15.26
N TYR A 116 -2.23 14.49 -14.67
CA TYR A 116 -2.90 15.58 -15.36
C TYR A 116 -1.99 16.25 -16.40
N TRP A 117 -0.72 16.45 -16.07
CA TRP A 117 0.27 16.99 -17.00
C TRP A 117 0.46 16.07 -18.20
N ILE A 118 0.76 14.79 -17.97
CA ILE A 118 0.95 13.80 -19.05
C ILE A 118 -0.29 13.80 -19.95
N THR A 119 -1.48 13.65 -19.37
CA THR A 119 -2.74 13.60 -20.11
C THR A 119 -3.00 14.89 -20.90
N GLY A 120 -2.73 16.06 -20.31
CA GLY A 120 -2.88 17.35 -20.97
C GLY A 120 -1.92 17.51 -22.16
N CYS A 121 -0.64 17.16 -21.99
CA CYS A 121 0.35 17.20 -23.07
C CYS A 121 0.00 16.24 -24.21
N LEU A 122 -0.50 15.04 -23.89
CA LEU A 122 -0.96 14.08 -24.90
C LEU A 122 -2.11 14.65 -25.74
N LEU A 123 -3.11 15.26 -25.10
CA LEU A 123 -4.24 15.91 -25.79
C LEU A 123 -3.80 17.10 -26.64
N GLN A 124 -2.90 17.93 -26.13
CA GLN A 124 -2.33 19.03 -26.90
C GLN A 124 -1.55 18.52 -28.12
N HIS A 125 -0.72 17.49 -27.95
CA HIS A 125 0.08 16.90 -29.03
C HIS A 125 -0.79 16.22 -30.09
N ALA A 126 -1.91 15.62 -29.66
CA ALA A 126 -2.91 15.08 -30.57
C ALA A 126 -3.59 16.17 -31.43
N GLY A 127 -3.52 17.45 -31.03
CA GLY A 127 -4.15 18.55 -31.76
C GLY A 127 -5.67 18.55 -31.60
N VAL A 128 -6.18 18.16 -30.43
CA VAL A 128 -7.62 18.15 -30.15
C VAL A 128 -8.08 19.57 -29.84
N LEU A 129 -9.18 20.04 -30.42
CA LEU A 129 -9.69 21.36 -30.09
C LEU A 129 -10.18 21.41 -28.63
N ILE A 130 -9.94 22.53 -27.96
CA ILE A 130 -10.38 22.74 -26.57
C ILE A 130 -11.91 22.65 -26.49
N GLU A 131 -12.60 23.21 -27.48
CA GLU A 131 -14.06 23.21 -27.61
C GLU A 131 -14.62 21.79 -27.66
N ASP A 132 -14.02 20.91 -28.47
CA ASP A 132 -14.42 19.50 -28.60
C ASP A 132 -14.25 18.76 -27.27
N LEU A 133 -13.16 19.02 -26.55
CA LEU A 133 -12.92 18.43 -25.23
C LEU A 133 -13.92 18.94 -24.19
N VAL A 134 -14.30 20.22 -24.24
CA VAL A 134 -15.32 20.79 -23.36
C VAL A 134 -16.68 20.18 -23.67
N ASP A 135 -17.04 20.03 -24.95
CA ASP A 135 -18.29 19.40 -25.37
C ASP A 135 -18.34 17.94 -24.95
N PHE A 136 -17.27 17.18 -25.16
CA PHE A 136 -17.13 15.82 -24.65
C PHE A 136 -17.33 15.76 -23.13
N LEU A 137 -16.63 16.62 -22.39
CA LEU A 137 -16.65 16.64 -20.93
C LEU A 137 -18.05 16.97 -20.36
N VAL A 138 -18.77 17.91 -20.98
CA VAL A 138 -20.10 18.35 -20.51
C VAL A 138 -21.21 17.40 -20.97
N THR A 139 -21.19 16.99 -22.25
CA THR A 139 -22.30 16.25 -22.86
C THR A 139 -22.18 14.74 -22.66
N LYS A 140 -20.96 14.18 -22.77
CA LYS A 140 -20.73 12.73 -22.68
C LYS A 140 -20.37 12.28 -21.28
N LEU A 141 -19.49 13.01 -20.61
CA LEU A 141 -19.06 12.67 -19.25
C LEU A 141 -19.93 13.31 -18.16
N GLY A 142 -20.80 14.26 -18.53
CA GLY A 142 -21.71 14.89 -17.58
C GLY A 142 -20.99 15.72 -16.50
N TYR A 143 -19.78 16.20 -16.76
CA TYR A 143 -19.01 16.95 -15.77
C TYR A 143 -19.74 18.23 -15.35
N ASN A 144 -19.83 18.47 -14.04
CA ASN A 144 -20.47 19.65 -13.47
C ASN A 144 -19.43 20.52 -12.73
N PRO A 145 -19.03 21.69 -13.29
CA PRO A 145 -18.01 22.54 -12.68
C PRO A 145 -18.51 23.17 -11.37
N VAL A 146 -17.62 23.29 -10.38
CA VAL A 146 -17.89 24.10 -9.18
C VAL A 146 -18.10 25.56 -9.61
N SER A 147 -19.20 26.17 -9.20
CA SER A 147 -19.36 27.63 -9.24
C SER A 147 -19.01 28.17 -7.87
N GLY A 148 -17.87 28.86 -7.75
CA GLY A 148 -17.63 29.71 -6.60
C GLY A 148 -18.52 30.96 -6.67
N PRO A 149 -18.92 31.55 -5.54
CA PRO A 149 -19.70 32.80 -5.51
C PRO A 149 -18.97 33.98 -6.17
N ASP A 150 -17.65 33.89 -6.30
CA ASP A 150 -16.75 34.91 -6.87
C ASP A 150 -16.38 34.65 -8.35
N GLY A 151 -16.83 33.52 -8.93
CA GLY A 151 -16.41 33.09 -10.28
C GLY A 151 -14.91 32.76 -10.42
N ARG A 152 -14.09 33.00 -9.38
CA ARG A 152 -12.64 32.79 -9.37
C ARG A 152 -12.33 31.43 -8.79
N THR A 153 -12.56 30.42 -9.61
CA THR A 153 -12.29 29.05 -9.23
C THR A 153 -10.83 28.71 -9.46
N ILE A 154 -10.14 28.30 -8.40
CA ILE A 154 -8.85 27.60 -8.46
C ILE A 154 -8.94 26.48 -9.50
N LEU A 155 -7.95 26.42 -10.40
CA LEU A 155 -7.82 25.35 -11.40
C LEU A 155 -7.87 23.97 -10.72
N GLN A 156 -8.71 23.09 -11.24
CA GLN A 156 -8.86 21.71 -10.78
C GLN A 156 -7.52 20.95 -10.82
N CYS A 157 -6.65 21.24 -11.80
CA CYS A 157 -5.32 20.63 -11.91
C CYS A 157 -4.34 21.03 -10.80
N LEU A 158 -4.62 22.12 -10.07
CA LEU A 158 -3.86 22.60 -8.92
C LEU A 158 -4.53 22.27 -7.57
N ARG A 159 -5.75 21.71 -7.59
CA ARG A 159 -6.47 21.30 -6.38
C ARG A 159 -6.10 19.88 -5.97
N ARG A 160 -6.29 19.60 -4.68
CA ARG A 160 -6.35 18.21 -4.21
C ARG A 160 -7.51 17.52 -4.95
N PRO A 161 -7.33 16.29 -5.47
CA PRO A 161 -8.39 15.58 -6.16
C PRO A 161 -9.63 15.51 -5.29
N SER A 162 -10.76 15.98 -5.83
CA SER A 162 -12.05 15.84 -5.16
C SER A 162 -12.46 14.37 -5.17
N THR A 163 -13.09 13.92 -4.09
CA THR A 163 -13.72 12.61 -4.10
C THR A 163 -14.96 12.63 -4.99
N TYR A 164 -15.32 11.49 -5.58
CA TYR A 164 -16.59 11.36 -6.33
C TYR A 164 -17.81 11.77 -5.47
N HIS A 165 -17.74 11.56 -4.16
CA HIS A 165 -18.78 12.00 -3.22
C HIS A 165 -18.91 13.53 -3.12
N GLU A 166 -17.81 14.28 -3.15
CA GLU A 166 -17.85 15.75 -3.22
C GLU A 166 -18.40 16.24 -4.57
N TYR A 167 -18.10 15.50 -5.63
CA TYR A 167 -18.58 15.80 -6.97
C TYR A 167 -20.09 15.58 -7.10
N SER A 168 -20.61 14.44 -6.65
CA SER A 168 -22.03 14.07 -6.72
C SER A 168 -22.97 14.97 -5.91
N LYS A 169 -22.45 15.78 -4.99
CA LYS A 169 -23.23 16.79 -4.24
C LYS A 169 -23.49 18.08 -5.02
N ARG A 170 -22.92 18.24 -6.22
CA ARG A 170 -23.08 19.45 -7.02
C ARG A 170 -24.48 19.44 -7.65
N GLY A 171 -25.26 20.49 -7.39
CA GLY A 171 -26.56 20.68 -8.03
C GLY A 171 -26.42 20.69 -9.55
N GLU A 172 -27.29 19.95 -10.24
CA GLU A 172 -27.26 19.79 -11.69
C GLU A 172 -27.44 21.16 -12.38
N LYS A 173 -26.67 21.36 -13.46
CA LYS A 173 -26.71 22.57 -14.29
C LYS A 173 -26.94 22.13 -15.72
N ASP A 174 -27.65 22.95 -16.48
CA ASP A 174 -27.84 22.72 -17.92
C ASP A 174 -26.49 22.69 -18.65
N CYS A 175 -26.42 21.94 -19.76
CA CYS A 175 -25.19 21.75 -20.53
C CYS A 175 -24.59 23.08 -21.01
N SER A 176 -25.41 24.00 -21.50
CA SER A 176 -24.96 25.31 -22.03
C SER A 176 -24.26 26.13 -20.96
N ARG A 177 -24.83 26.20 -19.75
CA ARG A 177 -24.22 26.89 -18.61
C ARG A 177 -22.93 26.22 -18.15
N ARG A 178 -22.87 24.88 -18.14
CA ARG A 178 -21.63 24.14 -17.80
C ARG A 178 -20.52 24.44 -18.79
N LYS A 179 -20.81 24.41 -20.10
CA LYS A 179 -19.89 24.78 -21.18
C LYS A 179 -19.39 26.20 -21.01
N ALA A 180 -20.29 27.18 -20.81
CA ALA A 180 -19.91 28.58 -20.62
C ALA A 180 -18.98 28.78 -19.42
N ILE A 181 -19.25 28.14 -18.27
CA ILE A 181 -18.39 28.23 -17.08
C ILE A 181 -16.99 27.68 -17.37
N ILE A 182 -16.89 26.54 -18.06
CA ILE A 182 -15.60 25.94 -18.38
C ILE A 182 -14.85 26.81 -19.39
N MET A 183 -15.49 27.25 -20.47
CA MET A 183 -14.86 28.10 -21.49
C MET A 183 -14.30 29.40 -20.88
N VAL A 184 -15.06 30.09 -20.02
CA VAL A 184 -14.59 31.29 -19.31
C VAL A 184 -13.38 30.98 -18.43
N ARG A 185 -13.32 29.79 -17.82
CA ARG A 185 -12.16 29.38 -17.01
C ARG A 185 -10.92 29.10 -17.87
N LEU A 186 -11.10 28.52 -19.05
CA LEU A 186 -10.01 28.15 -19.95
C LEU A 186 -9.48 29.35 -20.74
N ASP A 187 -10.28 30.42 -20.88
CA ASP A 187 -9.87 31.65 -21.56
C ASP A 187 -8.58 32.23 -20.95
N LYS A 188 -7.61 32.54 -21.83
CA LYS A 188 -6.33 33.17 -21.50
C LYS A 188 -5.42 32.39 -20.55
N LEU A 189 -5.62 31.09 -20.38
CA LEU A 189 -4.65 30.26 -19.66
C LEU A 189 -3.31 30.18 -20.42
N PRO A 190 -2.17 30.37 -19.75
CA PRO A 190 -0.87 30.40 -20.41
C PRO A 190 -0.37 28.98 -20.75
N THR A 191 0.54 28.93 -21.72
CA THR A 191 1.49 27.82 -21.86
C THR A 191 2.56 27.96 -20.80
N VAL A 192 2.83 26.88 -20.07
CA VAL A 192 3.85 26.83 -19.03
C VAL A 192 4.78 25.66 -19.29
N SER A 193 5.99 25.73 -18.74
CA SER A 193 6.92 24.61 -18.75
C SER A 193 6.60 23.58 -17.66
N ILE A 194 7.12 22.37 -17.81
CA ILE A 194 6.95 21.29 -16.84
C ILE A 194 7.49 21.62 -15.45
N THR A 195 8.61 22.35 -15.38
CA THR A 195 9.25 22.79 -14.14
C THR A 195 8.38 23.84 -13.44
N GLU A 196 7.88 24.83 -14.18
CA GLU A 196 6.96 25.86 -13.68
C GLU A 196 5.67 25.23 -13.17
N PHE A 197 5.05 24.33 -13.95
CA PHE A 197 3.85 23.64 -13.50
C PHE A 197 4.14 22.80 -12.26
N GLY A 198 5.25 22.06 -12.22
CA GLY A 198 5.67 21.27 -11.06
C GLY A 198 5.72 22.07 -9.76
N ALA A 199 6.33 23.26 -9.80
CA ALA A 199 6.40 24.20 -8.69
C ALA A 199 5.09 24.98 -8.42
N MET A 200 4.14 24.97 -9.36
CA MET A 200 2.93 25.77 -9.29
C MET A 200 1.99 25.33 -8.15
N THR A 201 1.56 26.31 -7.36
CA THR A 201 0.54 26.19 -6.31
C THR A 201 -0.65 27.08 -6.68
N PRO A 202 -1.85 26.88 -6.10
CA PRO A 202 -2.97 27.80 -6.29
C PRO A 202 -2.60 29.28 -6.07
N ARG A 203 -1.83 29.56 -5.00
CA ARG A 203 -1.38 30.93 -4.68
C ARG A 203 -0.36 31.49 -5.68
N SER A 204 0.52 30.67 -6.24
CA SER A 204 1.47 31.16 -7.27
C SER A 204 0.76 31.38 -8.60
N PHE A 205 -0.24 30.56 -8.94
CA PHE A 205 -1.08 30.76 -10.11
C PHE A 205 -1.93 32.05 -10.02
N ASP A 206 -2.56 32.30 -8.88
CA ASP A 206 -3.30 33.56 -8.67
C ASP A 206 -2.41 34.80 -8.84
N ARG A 207 -1.14 34.70 -8.40
CA ARG A 207 -0.14 35.76 -8.60
C ARG A 207 0.25 35.89 -10.08
N LEU A 208 0.38 34.77 -10.79
CA LEU A 208 0.66 34.76 -12.23
C LEU A 208 -0.45 35.46 -13.02
N MET A 209 -1.72 35.19 -12.71
CA MET A 209 -2.86 35.77 -13.41
C MET A 209 -3.13 37.24 -13.05
N LYS A 210 -2.73 37.69 -11.86
CA LYS A 210 -2.90 39.08 -11.41
C LYS A 210 -1.79 40.02 -11.87
N ARG A 211 -0.67 39.50 -12.39
CA ARG A 211 0.40 40.35 -12.90
C ARG A 211 -0.17 41.15 -14.09
N PRO A 212 -0.20 42.51 -14.01
CA PRO A 212 -0.57 43.29 -15.18
C PRO A 212 0.39 42.88 -16.29
N ARG A 213 -0.15 42.46 -17.43
CA ARG A 213 0.65 42.18 -18.62
C ARG A 213 1.35 43.49 -18.95
N LYS A 214 2.61 43.63 -18.53
CA LYS A 214 3.48 44.68 -19.05
C LYS A 214 3.47 44.44 -20.55
N THR A 215 2.84 45.35 -21.28
CA THR A 215 2.85 45.39 -22.73
C THR A 215 4.30 45.55 -23.14
N SER A 216 4.97 44.41 -23.31
CA SER A 216 6.35 44.32 -23.73
C SER A 216 6.41 44.69 -25.20
N SER A 217 6.57 46.00 -25.47
CA SER A 217 7.27 46.42 -26.67
C SER A 217 8.70 45.88 -26.56
N SER A 218 9.03 44.86 -27.38
CA SER A 218 10.17 44.91 -28.32
C SER A 218 11.39 45.68 -27.76
N ASN A 219 12.53 45.11 -27.35
CA ASN A 219 13.34 44.04 -27.95
C ASN A 219 14.36 43.55 -26.90
N THR A 220 14.47 42.25 -26.65
CA THR A 220 15.75 41.63 -26.23
C THR A 220 15.65 40.11 -26.35
N THR A 221 16.21 39.61 -27.45
CA THR A 221 16.64 38.23 -27.66
C THR A 221 17.97 38.00 -26.94
N GLU A 222 18.25 36.74 -26.59
CA GLU A 222 19.51 36.18 -26.07
C GLU A 222 19.78 36.31 -24.56
N ASP A 223 19.32 35.30 -23.79
CA ASP A 223 20.11 34.76 -22.67
C ASP A 223 19.61 33.35 -22.27
N THR A 224 19.95 32.33 -23.05
CA THR A 224 19.62 30.93 -22.71
C THR A 224 20.67 29.94 -23.21
N ARG A 225 21.96 30.25 -23.03
CA ARG A 225 23.03 29.31 -23.42
C ARG A 225 24.02 28.88 -22.33
N ASP A 226 23.92 29.36 -21.10
CA ASP A 226 24.86 29.00 -20.02
C ASP A 226 24.30 28.04 -18.95
N ARG A 227 23.68 26.91 -19.37
CA ARG A 227 23.13 25.93 -18.41
C ARG A 227 23.46 24.46 -18.67
N LEU A 228 24.58 24.16 -19.32
CA LEU A 228 24.98 22.77 -19.64
C LEU A 228 26.38 22.33 -19.18
N THR A 229 26.99 23.01 -18.21
CA THR A 229 28.25 22.57 -17.57
C THR A 229 28.09 22.40 -16.06
N ALA A 230 27.41 21.32 -15.63
CA ALA A 230 27.45 20.85 -14.25
C ALA A 230 27.09 19.36 -14.12
N PHE A 231 27.78 18.49 -14.84
CA PHE A 231 27.83 17.06 -14.55
C PHE A 231 29.29 16.61 -14.46
N LEU A 232 29.94 17.00 -13.36
CA LEU A 232 31.11 16.31 -12.83
C LEU A 232 30.70 15.58 -11.53
N PRO A 233 31.33 14.44 -11.20
CA PRO A 233 30.96 13.63 -10.05
C PRO A 233 31.18 14.43 -8.76
N GLN A 234 30.09 14.75 -8.06
CA GLN A 234 30.15 15.46 -6.77
C GLN A 234 30.73 14.54 -5.70
N GLY A 235 32.04 14.66 -5.48
CA GLY A 235 32.72 14.18 -4.29
C GLY A 235 32.27 14.92 -3.03
N ALA A 236 32.21 14.17 -1.92
CA ALA A 236 32.30 14.59 -0.51
C ALA A 236 31.77 16.00 -0.16
N GLY A 237 30.46 16.16 0.03
CA GLY A 237 29.95 17.42 0.59
C GLY A 237 28.44 17.63 0.59
N ARG A 238 27.62 16.64 0.27
CA ARG A 238 26.16 16.83 0.35
C ARG A 238 25.74 16.93 1.82
N LYS A 239 25.46 18.17 2.26
CA LYS A 239 24.72 18.43 3.49
C LYS A 239 23.42 17.64 3.46
N TRP A 240 23.19 16.87 4.51
CA TRP A 240 22.02 16.04 4.67
C TRP A 240 20.75 16.88 4.63
N LYS A 241 19.63 16.27 4.22
CA LYS A 241 18.35 16.90 4.54
C LYS A 241 18.16 16.80 6.05
N PRO A 242 17.63 17.83 6.73
CA PRO A 242 17.40 17.80 8.18
C PRO A 242 16.56 16.59 8.67
N ALA A 243 15.71 16.04 7.81
CA ALA A 243 14.94 14.83 8.11
C ALA A 243 15.79 13.54 8.08
N GLU A 244 16.81 13.49 7.23
CA GLU A 244 17.73 12.36 7.11
C GLU A 244 18.68 12.33 8.32
N GLU A 245 19.27 13.48 8.67
CA GLU A 245 20.11 13.69 9.87
C GLU A 245 19.49 13.11 11.16
N ARG A 246 18.18 13.26 11.34
CA ARG A 246 17.48 12.75 12.53
C ARG A 246 17.22 11.25 12.49
N SER A 247 17.03 10.67 11.30
CA SER A 247 16.61 9.28 11.17
C SER A 247 17.75 8.28 11.25
N PHE A 248 18.96 8.69 10.84
CA PHE A 248 20.15 7.84 10.77
C PHE A 248 20.63 7.32 12.13
N PRO A 249 20.82 8.17 13.15
CA PRO A 249 21.22 7.70 14.47
C PRO A 249 20.25 6.68 15.05
N TRP A 250 18.95 6.84 14.79
CA TRP A 250 17.95 5.85 15.22
C TRP A 250 18.05 4.54 14.45
N ILE A 251 18.27 4.54 13.13
CA ILE A 251 18.46 3.30 12.35
C ILE A 251 19.63 2.49 12.90
N ALA A 252 20.68 3.15 13.41
CA ALA A 252 21.81 2.48 14.05
C ALA A 252 21.42 1.67 15.28
N GLN A 253 20.34 2.05 15.97
CA GLN A 253 19.95 1.55 17.29
C GLN A 253 18.44 1.30 17.41
N TYR A 254 17.77 0.89 16.32
CA TYR A 254 16.31 0.80 16.28
C TYR A 254 15.73 -0.20 17.30
N TRP A 255 16.54 -1.14 17.78
CA TRP A 255 16.18 -2.08 18.86
C TRP A 255 16.13 -1.40 20.24
N LYS A 256 16.64 -0.18 20.40
CA LYS A 256 16.47 0.57 21.65
C LYS A 256 15.12 1.26 21.65
N MET A 257 14.37 1.08 22.74
CA MET A 257 13.08 1.75 22.90
C MET A 257 13.28 3.26 22.98
N LEU A 258 12.45 4.01 22.24
CA LEU A 258 12.49 5.47 22.22
C LEU A 258 11.67 6.03 23.37
N LYS A 259 12.11 7.16 23.91
CA LYS A 259 11.26 8.00 24.76
C LYS A 259 10.20 8.69 23.90
N LYS A 260 9.10 9.12 24.53
CA LYS A 260 8.00 9.81 23.86
C LYS A 260 8.45 11.01 23.02
N THR A 261 9.32 11.84 23.57
CA THR A 261 9.86 13.04 22.88
C THR A 261 10.70 12.68 21.66
N GLU A 262 11.53 11.64 21.76
CA GLU A 262 12.35 11.13 20.66
C GLU A 262 11.48 10.52 19.56
N TYR A 263 10.45 9.76 19.96
CA TYR A 263 9.47 9.20 19.05
C TYR A 263 8.72 10.28 18.27
N ASP A 264 8.20 11.32 18.93
CA ASP A 264 7.47 12.40 18.28
C ASP A 264 8.39 13.18 17.30
N ALA A 265 9.64 13.43 17.70
CA ALA A 265 10.63 14.08 16.84
C ALA A 265 10.93 13.23 15.58
N LEU A 266 11.16 11.93 15.76
CA LEU A 266 11.48 11.01 14.68
C LEU A 266 10.28 10.73 13.78
N ARG A 267 9.08 10.62 14.35
CA ARG A 267 7.82 10.41 13.62
C ARG A 267 7.55 11.51 12.61
N SER A 268 7.94 12.75 12.90
CA SER A 268 7.83 13.85 11.94
C SER A 268 8.82 13.73 10.76
N ALA A 269 9.94 13.05 10.98
CA ALA A 269 11.02 12.87 9.99
C ALA A 269 10.86 11.59 9.16
N VAL A 270 10.28 10.53 9.73
CA VAL A 270 10.12 9.21 9.10
C VAL A 270 8.75 9.11 8.41
N SER A 271 8.74 8.80 7.11
CA SER A 271 7.47 8.55 6.42
C SER A 271 6.82 7.27 6.93
N VAL A 272 5.53 7.40 7.26
CA VAL A 272 4.64 6.29 7.63
C VAL A 272 4.23 5.44 6.42
N LEU A 273 4.40 5.94 5.20
CA LEU A 273 3.98 5.23 4.00
C LEU A 273 5.08 4.24 3.55
N PRO A 274 4.80 2.92 3.46
CA PRO A 274 5.82 1.92 3.14
C PRO A 274 6.60 2.21 1.85
N MET A 275 5.92 2.70 0.81
CA MET A 275 6.55 3.04 -0.47
C MET A 275 7.50 4.24 -0.38
N GLU A 276 7.12 5.28 0.35
CA GLU A 276 7.99 6.45 0.56
C GLU A 276 9.17 6.07 1.44
N ARG A 277 8.95 5.22 2.45
CA ARG A 277 10.01 4.69 3.31
C ARG A 277 11.05 3.93 2.50
N ARG A 278 10.64 2.98 1.65
CA ARG A 278 11.56 2.27 0.72
C ARG A 278 12.29 3.20 -0.23
N ARG A 279 11.61 4.21 -0.79
CA ARG A 279 12.27 5.19 -1.66
C ARG A 279 13.34 5.99 -0.92
N ARG A 280 13.02 6.49 0.29
CA ARG A 280 14.00 7.20 1.12
C ARG A 280 15.14 6.27 1.50
N TRP A 281 14.84 5.03 1.87
CA TRP A 281 15.84 4.00 2.17
C TRP A 281 16.84 3.83 1.02
N ARG A 282 16.35 3.73 -0.22
CA ARG A 282 17.21 3.69 -1.40
C ARG A 282 18.05 4.95 -1.57
N ALA A 283 17.46 6.13 -1.41
CA ALA A 283 18.16 7.40 -1.55
C ALA A 283 19.30 7.55 -0.54
N VAL A 284 19.13 6.97 0.64
CA VAL A 284 20.11 7.04 1.72
C VAL A 284 21.01 5.80 1.82
N GLY A 285 20.73 4.74 1.06
CA GLY A 285 21.44 3.45 1.05
C GLY A 285 22.95 3.60 0.85
N ARG A 286 23.37 4.47 -0.07
CA ARG A 286 24.79 4.78 -0.34
C ARG A 286 25.60 5.25 0.87
N LEU A 287 24.92 5.71 1.93
CA LEU A 287 25.56 6.24 3.14
C LEU A 287 25.76 5.15 4.20
N PHE A 288 25.18 3.96 4.01
CA PHE A 288 25.28 2.88 4.99
C PHE A 288 26.70 2.35 5.19
N PRO A 289 27.49 2.07 4.13
CA PRO A 289 28.86 1.58 4.29
C PRO A 289 29.79 2.52 5.07
N GLN A 290 29.45 3.81 5.11
CA GLN A 290 30.26 4.83 5.79
C GLN A 290 29.88 4.99 7.28
N GLN A 291 28.69 4.52 7.69
CA GLN A 291 28.08 4.86 8.97
C GLN A 291 27.80 3.62 9.85
N PHE A 292 27.75 2.43 9.26
CA PHE A 292 27.43 1.20 9.99
C PHE A 292 28.42 0.10 9.67
N ASP A 293 28.59 -0.83 10.60
CA ASP A 293 29.22 -2.10 10.29
C ASP A 293 28.29 -2.92 9.38
N CYS A 294 28.56 -2.89 8.08
CA CYS A 294 27.81 -3.66 7.09
C CYS A 294 27.87 -5.17 7.34
N LYS A 295 28.82 -5.68 8.15
CA LYS A 295 28.92 -7.12 8.46
C LYS A 295 27.74 -7.63 9.28
N GLU A 296 27.11 -6.76 10.06
CA GLU A 296 25.93 -7.11 10.86
C GLU A 296 24.63 -7.13 10.05
N TRP A 297 24.67 -6.69 8.79
CA TRP A 297 23.48 -6.53 7.95
C TRP A 297 23.59 -7.38 6.68
N THR A 298 22.49 -8.02 6.30
CA THR A 298 22.36 -8.56 4.96
C THR A 298 22.14 -7.40 3.99
N MET A 299 23.08 -7.28 3.04
CA MET A 299 23.10 -6.22 2.04
C MET A 299 22.65 -6.75 0.68
N VAL A 300 22.00 -5.90 -0.11
CA VAL A 300 21.63 -6.13 -1.52
C VAL A 300 22.40 -5.16 -2.39
N VAL A 301 22.93 -5.64 -3.53
CA VAL A 301 23.79 -4.88 -4.44
C VAL A 301 23.23 -4.94 -5.87
N ASP A 302 21.98 -4.54 -6.05
CA ASP A 302 21.32 -4.67 -7.36
C ASP A 302 21.52 -3.45 -8.27
N ASP A 303 21.75 -2.27 -7.69
CA ASP A 303 21.90 -1.00 -8.43
C ASP A 303 23.33 -0.41 -8.27
N GLY A 304 24.32 -1.25 -7.96
CA GLY A 304 25.70 -0.83 -7.64
C GLY A 304 25.88 -0.18 -6.26
N GLU A 305 24.78 0.14 -5.57
CA GLU A 305 24.79 0.77 -4.25
C GLU A 305 24.33 -0.23 -3.18
N PRO A 306 25.22 -0.69 -2.28
CA PRO A 306 24.88 -1.65 -1.24
C PRO A 306 23.87 -1.03 -0.26
N ARG A 307 22.77 -1.74 -0.01
CA ARG A 307 21.74 -1.32 0.95
C ARG A 307 21.24 -2.50 1.78
N PRO A 308 20.83 -2.29 3.05
CA PRO A 308 20.31 -3.39 3.83
C PRO A 308 18.96 -3.90 3.31
N VAL A 309 18.77 -5.22 3.35
CA VAL A 309 17.50 -5.89 3.03
C VAL A 309 16.39 -5.42 3.97
N TYR A 310 16.68 -5.35 5.26
CA TYR A 310 15.73 -4.98 6.30
C TYR A 310 15.65 -3.45 6.48
N ILE A 311 14.42 -2.94 6.57
CA ILE A 311 14.13 -1.52 6.79
C ILE A 311 13.33 -1.37 8.09
N PRO A 312 13.93 -0.82 9.16
CA PRO A 312 13.18 -0.55 10.38
C PRO A 312 12.13 0.55 10.16
N THR A 313 10.96 0.34 10.77
CA THR A 313 9.82 1.25 10.76
C THR A 313 9.48 1.69 12.18
N LEU A 314 8.87 2.86 12.30
CA LEU A 314 8.15 3.22 13.51
C LEU A 314 6.74 2.67 13.40
N ALA A 315 6.37 1.76 14.30
CA ALA A 315 5.01 1.26 14.40
C ALA A 315 4.04 2.44 14.66
N PHE A 316 2.92 2.44 13.93
CA PHE A 316 1.83 3.40 14.09
C PHE A 316 0.49 2.71 13.86
N GLN A 317 -0.56 3.23 14.48
CA GLN A 317 -1.87 2.58 14.50
C GLN A 317 -2.56 2.74 13.13
N SER A 318 -2.94 1.62 12.50
CA SER A 318 -3.58 1.63 11.17
C SER A 318 -5.04 2.10 11.19
N LEU A 319 -5.68 2.17 12.38
CA LEU A 319 -7.14 2.19 12.53
C LEU A 319 -7.86 3.42 11.96
N ARG A 320 -7.18 4.54 11.72
CA ARG A 320 -7.84 5.79 11.28
C ARG A 320 -7.00 6.53 10.24
N ARG A 321 -7.05 6.06 8.99
CA ARG A 321 -6.54 6.83 7.82
C ARG A 321 -7.38 8.09 7.50
N MET A 322 -8.50 8.34 8.19
CA MET A 322 -9.48 9.38 7.81
C MET A 322 -9.76 10.46 8.86
N ASP A 323 -9.43 10.27 10.14
CA ASP A 323 -9.63 11.32 11.14
C ASP A 323 -8.35 12.14 11.25
N SER A 324 -8.45 13.43 10.95
CA SER A 324 -7.33 14.37 10.85
C SER A 324 -6.63 14.67 12.18
N ASN A 325 -7.17 14.20 13.32
CA ASN A 325 -6.55 14.35 14.61
C ASN A 325 -5.80 13.06 14.98
N ARG A 326 -4.60 12.89 14.41
CA ARG A 326 -3.70 11.79 14.74
C ARG A 326 -3.20 11.97 16.17
N ASP A 327 -3.87 11.32 17.10
CA ASP A 327 -3.51 11.24 18.50
C ASP A 327 -2.09 10.65 18.64
N SER A 328 -1.11 11.48 19.00
CA SER A 328 0.28 11.02 19.09
C SER A 328 0.51 10.01 20.19
N ASP A 329 -0.32 10.04 21.22
CA ASP A 329 -0.16 9.18 22.38
C ASP A 329 -0.55 7.75 22.05
N ARG A 330 -1.57 7.56 21.21
CA ARG A 330 -1.96 6.23 20.70
C ARG A 330 -0.89 5.60 19.83
N ASP A 331 -0.27 6.39 18.95
CA ASP A 331 0.78 5.88 18.06
C ASP A 331 2.05 5.53 18.86
N PHE A 332 2.40 6.33 19.87
CA PHE A 332 3.50 5.98 20.78
C PHE A 332 3.18 4.74 21.62
N ALA A 333 1.96 4.61 22.16
CA ALA A 333 1.54 3.41 22.88
C ALA A 333 1.60 2.16 21.98
N ALA A 334 1.16 2.27 20.72
CA ALA A 334 1.29 1.20 19.74
C ALA A 334 2.76 0.85 19.48
N TYR A 335 3.63 1.87 19.37
CA TYR A 335 5.07 1.67 19.25
C TYR A 335 5.65 0.90 20.43
N CYS A 336 5.38 1.31 21.67
CA CYS A 336 5.85 0.62 22.87
C CYS A 336 5.39 -0.84 22.89
N MET A 337 4.10 -1.11 22.66
CA MET A 337 3.56 -2.49 22.66
C MET A 337 4.25 -3.39 21.62
N ILE A 338 4.54 -2.87 20.43
CA ILE A 338 5.23 -3.64 19.40
C ILE A 338 6.71 -3.80 19.74
N HIS A 339 7.35 -2.76 20.24
CA HIS A 339 8.77 -2.78 20.61
C HIS A 339 9.04 -3.78 21.74
N GLU A 340 8.22 -3.77 22.79
CA GLU A 340 8.27 -4.69 23.94
C GLU A 340 7.94 -6.15 23.58
N SER A 341 7.38 -6.40 22.40
CA SER A 341 7.02 -7.77 21.99
C SER A 341 8.21 -8.62 21.55
N LEU A 342 9.38 -8.01 21.33
CA LEU A 342 10.63 -8.67 20.98
C LEU A 342 11.74 -8.20 21.92
N THR A 343 12.69 -9.08 22.23
CA THR A 343 13.92 -8.70 22.95
C THR A 343 14.88 -7.93 22.04
N ASP A 344 15.84 -7.19 22.63
CA ASP A 344 16.89 -6.51 21.87
C ASP A 344 17.62 -7.44 20.89
N HIS A 345 17.89 -8.69 21.31
CA HIS A 345 18.54 -9.69 20.45
C HIS A 345 17.65 -10.05 19.25
N GLN A 346 16.35 -10.28 19.48
CA GLN A 346 15.39 -10.57 18.40
C GLN A 346 15.22 -9.38 17.45
N TRP A 347 15.22 -8.14 17.97
CA TRP A 347 15.21 -6.97 17.11
C TRP A 347 16.46 -6.88 16.24
N LYS A 348 17.66 -7.12 16.81
CA LYS A 348 18.93 -7.10 16.07
C LYS A 348 19.02 -8.21 15.02
N SER A 349 18.49 -9.40 15.28
CA SER A 349 18.54 -10.52 14.32
C SER A 349 17.76 -10.24 13.03
N LEU A 350 16.83 -9.28 13.01
CA LEU A 350 16.18 -8.83 11.77
C LEU A 350 17.15 -8.25 10.74
N ARG A 351 18.35 -7.80 11.17
CA ARG A 351 19.39 -7.30 10.24
C ARG A 351 19.94 -8.39 9.33
N THR A 352 19.87 -9.66 9.74
CA THR A 352 20.44 -10.80 9.02
C THR A 352 19.42 -11.47 8.09
N VAL A 353 18.24 -10.88 7.91
CA VAL A 353 17.21 -11.44 7.04
C VAL A 353 17.64 -11.33 5.58
N ASN A 354 17.47 -12.42 4.83
CA ASN A 354 17.82 -12.50 3.41
C ASN A 354 16.61 -12.98 2.60
N ALA A 355 16.76 -13.15 1.28
CA ALA A 355 15.67 -13.61 0.42
C ALA A 355 15.15 -15.01 0.79
N ALA A 356 16.06 -15.93 1.13
CA ALA A 356 15.71 -17.31 1.50
C ALA A 356 14.92 -17.41 2.81
N SER A 357 15.06 -16.45 3.72
CA SER A 357 14.23 -16.33 4.93
C SER A 357 12.73 -16.23 4.65
N PHE A 358 12.31 -15.97 3.41
CA PHE A 358 10.92 -15.83 2.99
C PHE A 358 10.38 -16.99 2.16
N ASP A 359 11.19 -18.02 1.90
CA ASP A 359 10.77 -19.17 1.07
C ASP A 359 9.84 -20.11 1.84
N ASN A 360 10.05 -20.26 3.16
CA ASN A 360 9.25 -21.12 4.03
C ASN A 360 8.88 -20.40 5.32
N CYS A 361 7.62 -20.49 5.72
CA CYS A 361 7.15 -19.90 6.96
C CYS A 361 6.11 -20.78 7.67
N ASN A 362 6.26 -20.92 8.98
CA ASN A 362 5.28 -21.52 9.85
C ASN A 362 4.02 -20.65 9.87
N LEU A 363 2.90 -21.27 9.49
CA LEU A 363 1.64 -20.58 9.28
C LEU A 363 1.11 -19.91 10.56
N ALA A 364 1.54 -20.34 11.76
CA ALA A 364 1.24 -19.65 13.01
C ALA A 364 1.83 -18.24 13.07
N PHE A 365 3.06 -18.03 12.59
CA PHE A 365 3.66 -16.69 12.54
C PHE A 365 3.00 -15.81 11.47
N VAL A 366 2.60 -16.39 10.34
CA VAL A 366 1.85 -15.67 9.30
C VAL A 366 0.47 -15.23 9.81
N GLU A 367 -0.22 -16.09 10.58
CA GLU A 367 -1.48 -15.75 11.24
C GLU A 367 -1.30 -14.61 12.25
N LEU A 368 -0.31 -14.71 13.13
CA LEU A 368 0.03 -13.65 14.09
C LEU A 368 0.40 -12.34 13.36
N GLY A 369 1.21 -12.43 12.31
CA GLY A 369 1.57 -11.30 11.46
C GLY A 369 0.36 -10.66 10.79
N ALA A 370 -0.63 -11.44 10.37
CA ALA A 370 -1.89 -10.96 9.81
C ALA A 370 -2.74 -10.22 10.83
N ILE A 371 -2.88 -10.79 12.03
CA ILE A 371 -3.61 -10.19 13.15
C ILE A 371 -2.97 -8.85 13.53
N ILE A 372 -1.67 -8.82 13.81
CA ILE A 372 -0.96 -7.61 14.25
C ILE A 372 -1.01 -6.53 13.14
N SER A 373 -0.81 -6.92 11.87
CA SER A 373 -0.90 -6.01 10.72
C SER A 373 -2.30 -5.43 10.46
N SER A 374 -3.34 -5.97 11.11
CA SER A 374 -4.67 -5.36 11.09
C SER A 374 -4.74 -4.13 11.99
N PHE A 375 -3.98 -4.10 13.09
CA PHE A 375 -3.98 -3.01 14.08
C PHE A 375 -2.86 -1.99 13.84
N VAL A 376 -1.70 -2.44 13.39
CA VAL A 376 -0.48 -1.63 13.22
C VAL A 376 0.04 -1.77 11.79
N GLU A 377 0.45 -0.67 11.16
CA GLU A 377 1.06 -0.74 9.83
C GLU A 377 2.56 -1.07 9.96
N ALA A 378 3.02 -2.10 9.23
CA ALA A 378 4.42 -2.55 9.20
C ALA A 378 5.03 -2.67 10.61
N PRO A 379 4.44 -3.51 11.49
CA PRO A 379 4.80 -3.54 12.91
C PRO A 379 6.27 -3.89 13.15
N TYR A 380 6.84 -4.80 12.34
CA TYR A 380 8.20 -5.30 12.53
C TYR A 380 9.13 -4.91 11.38
N GLY A 381 8.91 -3.75 10.76
CA GLY A 381 9.73 -3.28 9.64
C GLY A 381 9.16 -3.61 8.26
N LEU A 382 10.01 -3.37 7.25
CA LEU A 382 9.76 -3.60 5.84
C LEU A 382 11.00 -4.26 5.22
N LEU A 383 10.84 -4.76 4.00
CA LEU A 383 11.96 -5.16 3.14
C LEU A 383 12.27 -4.09 2.11
N ASP A 384 13.52 -4.10 1.63
CA ASP A 384 13.94 -3.38 0.43
C ASP A 384 13.00 -3.66 -0.74
N MET A 385 12.97 -2.73 -1.70
CA MET A 385 12.10 -2.83 -2.86
C MET A 385 12.36 -4.10 -3.66
N ASN A 386 13.62 -4.52 -3.81
CA ASN A 386 13.96 -5.64 -4.68
C ASN A 386 13.63 -6.97 -4.00
N SER A 387 13.97 -7.14 -2.73
CA SER A 387 13.53 -8.30 -1.94
C SER A 387 12.01 -8.36 -1.79
N THR A 388 11.33 -7.21 -1.60
CA THR A 388 9.85 -7.17 -1.63
C THR A 388 9.32 -7.64 -2.99
N GLN A 389 9.95 -7.21 -4.07
CA GLN A 389 9.54 -7.55 -5.44
C GLN A 389 9.74 -9.03 -5.73
N GLU A 390 10.82 -9.65 -5.27
CA GLU A 390 11.07 -11.08 -5.40
C GLU A 390 9.99 -11.90 -4.67
N VAL A 391 9.76 -11.62 -3.38
CA VAL A 391 8.71 -12.27 -2.57
C VAL A 391 7.33 -12.07 -3.23
N ARG A 392 7.09 -10.88 -3.78
CA ARG A 392 5.85 -10.58 -4.52
C ARG A 392 5.67 -11.45 -5.76
N MET A 393 6.74 -11.71 -6.52
CA MET A 393 6.69 -12.54 -7.72
C MET A 393 6.39 -13.99 -7.36
N LYS A 394 7.09 -14.56 -6.37
CA LYS A 394 6.84 -15.92 -5.86
C LYS A 394 5.40 -16.10 -5.37
N LEU A 395 4.86 -15.10 -4.66
CA LEU A 395 3.48 -15.10 -4.16
C LEU A 395 2.42 -14.73 -5.22
N GLU A 396 2.81 -14.31 -6.42
CA GLU A 396 1.94 -13.70 -7.46
C GLU A 396 0.97 -12.64 -6.91
N ALA A 397 1.44 -11.86 -5.95
CA ALA A 397 0.61 -10.91 -5.23
C ALA A 397 0.63 -9.52 -5.90
N GLY A 398 -0.50 -8.81 -5.84
CA GLY A 398 -0.52 -7.38 -6.14
C GLY A 398 0.35 -6.57 -5.16
N ARG A 399 0.86 -5.40 -5.58
CA ARG A 399 1.72 -4.52 -4.75
C ARG A 399 1.09 -4.10 -3.41
N SER A 400 -0.24 -4.08 -3.34
CA SER A 400 -1.01 -3.73 -2.15
C SER A 400 -1.75 -4.94 -1.56
N SER A 401 -1.35 -6.15 -1.93
CA SER A 401 -1.94 -7.37 -1.37
C SER A 401 -1.62 -7.46 0.12
N ASN A 402 -2.67 -7.68 0.92
CA ASN A 402 -2.49 -7.97 2.34
C ASN A 402 -1.72 -9.27 2.56
N ARG A 403 -1.89 -10.24 1.67
CA ARG A 403 -1.21 -11.55 1.73
C ARG A 403 0.31 -11.38 1.72
N LEU A 404 0.84 -10.50 0.85
CA LEU A 404 2.26 -10.15 0.81
C LEU A 404 2.73 -9.53 2.13
N ARG A 405 1.97 -8.58 2.67
CA ARG A 405 2.31 -7.90 3.94
C ARG A 405 2.30 -8.89 5.11
N TRP A 406 1.31 -9.78 5.19
CA TRP A 406 1.19 -10.77 6.24
C TRP A 406 2.30 -11.82 6.16
N TRP A 407 2.63 -12.29 4.96
CA TRP A 407 3.74 -13.21 4.73
C TRP A 407 5.07 -12.62 5.19
N ILE A 408 5.42 -11.42 4.72
CA ILE A 408 6.65 -10.73 5.13
C ILE A 408 6.69 -10.56 6.65
N THR A 409 5.59 -10.11 7.25
CA THR A 409 5.54 -9.88 8.71
C THR A 409 5.71 -11.18 9.49
N GLY A 410 5.06 -12.27 9.06
CA GLY A 410 5.20 -13.59 9.68
C GLY A 410 6.62 -14.15 9.54
N CYS A 411 7.21 -14.05 8.35
CA CYS A 411 8.58 -14.51 8.12
C CYS A 411 9.60 -13.72 8.96
N LEU A 412 9.43 -12.40 9.10
CA LEU A 412 10.30 -11.59 9.99
C LEU A 412 10.20 -12.04 11.45
N LEU A 413 8.98 -12.31 11.94
CA LEU A 413 8.75 -12.82 13.30
C LEU A 413 9.36 -14.21 13.52
N GLN A 414 9.24 -15.09 12.53
CA GLN A 414 9.88 -16.41 12.58
C GLN A 414 11.40 -16.29 12.54
N HIS A 415 11.95 -15.49 11.62
CA HIS A 415 13.38 -15.29 11.44
C HIS A 415 14.04 -14.77 12.72
N CYS A 416 13.39 -13.84 13.43
CA CYS A 416 13.93 -13.36 14.69
C CYS A 416 13.73 -14.31 15.88
N GLY A 417 13.06 -15.45 15.70
CA GLY A 417 12.78 -16.41 16.77
C GLY A 417 11.80 -15.86 17.81
N ALA A 418 10.79 -15.09 17.39
CA ALA A 418 9.78 -14.56 18.29
C ALA A 418 8.97 -15.68 18.98
N SER A 419 8.62 -15.48 20.25
CA SER A 419 7.78 -16.45 20.98
C SER A 419 6.32 -16.33 20.54
N LYS A 420 5.71 -17.44 20.11
CA LYS A 420 4.27 -17.52 19.77
C LYS A 420 3.39 -17.10 20.95
N ASP A 421 3.78 -17.41 22.18
CA ASP A 421 3.00 -17.06 23.38
C ASP A 421 3.05 -15.56 23.67
N ASN A 422 4.22 -14.93 23.53
CA ASN A 422 4.35 -13.48 23.69
C ASN A 422 3.54 -12.73 22.62
N LEU A 423 3.61 -13.18 21.37
CA LEU A 423 2.83 -12.60 20.27
C LEU A 423 1.32 -12.85 20.44
N THR A 424 0.91 -13.99 21.00
CA THR A 424 -0.48 -14.28 21.34
C THR A 424 -0.98 -13.31 22.42
N ASN A 425 -0.20 -13.08 23.47
CA ASN A 425 -0.51 -12.10 24.51
C ASN A 425 -0.62 -10.69 23.92
N LEU A 426 0.31 -10.28 23.06
CA LEU A 426 0.25 -9.01 22.33
C LEU A 426 -1.05 -8.89 21.52
N CYS A 427 -1.44 -9.89 20.74
CA CYS A 427 -2.69 -9.87 19.98
C CYS A 427 -3.92 -9.66 20.88
N VAL A 428 -3.94 -10.31 22.05
CA VAL A 428 -5.01 -10.12 23.04
C VAL A 428 -5.00 -8.69 23.59
N THR A 429 -3.84 -8.13 23.92
CA THR A 429 -3.67 -6.74 24.37
C THR A 429 -4.13 -5.73 23.32
N LEU A 430 -3.84 -5.99 22.04
CA LEU A 430 -4.30 -5.16 20.90
C LEU A 430 -5.82 -5.21 20.68
N GLY A 431 -6.55 -6.05 21.42
CA GLY A 431 -8.01 -6.15 21.32
C GLY A 431 -8.50 -7.15 20.25
N PHE A 432 -7.63 -8.04 19.76
CA PHE A 432 -8.04 -9.11 18.85
C PHE A 432 -8.97 -10.14 19.51
N LYS A 433 -10.20 -10.25 19.02
CA LYS A 433 -11.18 -11.24 19.50
C LYS A 433 -11.30 -12.38 18.49
N PRO A 434 -10.78 -13.60 18.75
CA PRO A 434 -10.96 -14.74 17.86
C PRO A 434 -12.45 -15.04 17.62
N SER A 435 -12.79 -15.62 16.47
CA SER A 435 -14.18 -16.03 16.21
C SER A 435 -14.47 -17.35 16.94
N SER A 436 -15.46 -17.37 17.84
CA SER A 436 -15.93 -18.60 18.47
C SER A 436 -16.71 -19.50 17.51
N LYS A 437 -17.38 -18.91 16.50
CA LYS A 437 -18.18 -19.65 15.52
C LYS A 437 -17.31 -20.48 14.56
N TYR A 438 -16.11 -19.99 14.26
CA TYR A 438 -15.18 -20.63 13.32
C TYR A 438 -13.78 -20.68 13.95
N PRO A 439 -13.52 -21.61 14.88
CA PRO A 439 -12.29 -21.63 15.66
C PRO A 439 -11.04 -21.83 14.80
N LEU A 440 -11.14 -22.64 13.73
CA LEU A 440 -10.05 -22.97 12.81
C LEU A 440 -9.79 -21.91 11.73
N ARG A 441 -10.67 -20.91 11.58
CA ARG A 441 -10.53 -19.91 10.54
C ARG A 441 -9.36 -18.96 10.82
N LEU A 442 -8.39 -18.95 9.92
CA LEU A 442 -7.23 -18.05 9.98
C LEU A 442 -7.54 -16.70 9.32
N GLU A 443 -7.05 -15.62 9.93
CA GLU A 443 -7.11 -14.27 9.37
C GLU A 443 -6.13 -14.10 8.19
N CYS A 444 -5.00 -14.80 8.17
CA CYS A 444 -4.03 -14.76 7.05
C CYS A 444 -4.56 -15.40 5.75
N LEU A 445 -5.58 -16.26 5.86
CA LEU A 445 -6.29 -16.88 4.72
C LEU A 445 -7.62 -16.19 4.40
N ALA A 446 -7.98 -15.11 5.11
CA ALA A 446 -9.23 -14.42 4.88
C ALA A 446 -9.22 -13.67 3.54
N LYS A 447 -10.25 -13.89 2.72
CA LYS A 447 -10.45 -13.22 1.41
C LYS A 447 -10.43 -11.68 1.52
N TYR A 448 -10.86 -11.13 2.65
CA TYR A 448 -10.90 -9.69 2.89
C TYR A 448 -10.24 -9.36 4.22
N LEU A 449 -9.40 -8.32 4.23
CA LEU A 449 -8.85 -7.76 5.46
C LEU A 449 -9.99 -7.37 6.39
N MET A 450 -10.07 -8.07 7.53
CA MET A 450 -10.98 -7.70 8.59
C MET A 450 -10.52 -6.38 9.19
N ARG A 451 -11.40 -5.38 9.12
CA ARG A 451 -11.14 -4.08 9.77
C ARG A 451 -11.09 -4.30 11.28
N PRO A 452 -10.17 -3.66 12.02
CA PRO A 452 -10.11 -3.77 13.48
C PRO A 452 -11.43 -3.49 14.20
N SER A 453 -12.23 -2.55 13.67
CA SER A 453 -13.56 -2.24 14.20
C SER A 453 -14.50 -3.46 14.22
N ARG A 454 -14.34 -4.41 13.29
CA ARG A 454 -15.11 -5.67 13.32
C ARG A 454 -14.63 -6.62 14.42
N HIS A 455 -13.33 -6.67 14.71
CA HIS A 455 -12.83 -7.43 15.86
C HIS A 455 -13.34 -6.83 17.17
N ILE A 456 -13.29 -5.51 17.31
CA ILE A 456 -13.75 -4.80 18.51
C ILE A 456 -15.23 -5.05 18.79
N ARG A 457 -16.08 -5.14 17.74
CA ARG A 457 -17.52 -5.39 17.86
C ARG A 457 -17.90 -6.83 18.24
N ARG A 458 -16.98 -7.81 18.17
CA ARG A 458 -17.29 -9.18 18.62
C ARG A 458 -17.60 -9.17 20.13
N PRO A 459 -18.49 -10.06 20.61
CA PRO A 459 -18.80 -10.19 22.03
C PRO A 459 -17.52 -10.26 22.86
N ASN A 460 -17.49 -9.53 23.98
CA ASN A 460 -16.28 -9.42 24.77
C ASN A 460 -16.08 -10.69 25.59
N ALA A 461 -15.32 -11.64 25.06
CA ALA A 461 -14.80 -12.76 25.84
C ALA A 461 -13.67 -12.27 26.76
N HIS A 462 -13.54 -12.88 27.94
CA HIS A 462 -12.45 -12.64 28.88
C HIS A 462 -11.08 -12.83 28.20
N THR A 463 -10.06 -12.09 28.63
CA THR A 463 -8.70 -12.13 28.05
C THR A 463 -8.12 -13.55 28.05
N THR A 464 -8.28 -14.30 29.15
CA THR A 464 -7.86 -15.71 29.26
C THR A 464 -8.51 -16.61 28.22
N VAL A 465 -9.81 -16.43 27.95
CA VAL A 465 -10.54 -17.22 26.95
C VAL A 465 -10.05 -16.89 25.55
N ARG A 466 -9.83 -15.59 25.25
CA ARG A 466 -9.28 -15.14 23.96
C ARG A 466 -7.88 -15.71 23.72
N ARG A 467 -7.02 -15.70 24.74
CA ARG A 467 -5.69 -16.30 24.69
C ARG A 467 -5.78 -17.80 24.39
N ARG A 468 -6.55 -18.56 25.17
CA ARG A 468 -6.72 -20.01 24.98
C ARG A 468 -7.19 -20.37 23.56
N LEU A 469 -8.21 -19.67 23.06
CA LEU A 469 -8.73 -19.90 21.70
C LEU A 469 -7.69 -19.61 20.62
N LEU A 470 -6.89 -18.55 20.78
CA LEU A 470 -5.83 -18.23 19.82
C LEU A 470 -4.68 -19.24 19.92
N THR A 471 -4.22 -19.62 21.11
CA THR A 471 -3.20 -20.66 21.29
C THR A 471 -3.64 -21.98 20.66
N GLN A 472 -4.89 -22.41 20.89
CA GLN A 472 -5.45 -23.62 20.29
C GLN A 472 -5.46 -23.54 18.75
N ARG A 473 -5.80 -22.38 18.19
CA ARG A 473 -5.79 -22.14 16.74
C ARG A 473 -4.39 -22.22 16.14
N LEU A 474 -3.38 -21.77 16.88
CA LEU A 474 -1.99 -21.73 16.42
C LEU A 474 -1.26 -23.07 16.62
N HIS A 475 -1.85 -23.99 17.38
CA HIS A 475 -1.28 -25.30 17.66
C HIS A 475 -1.33 -26.21 16.42
N GLY A 476 -0.21 -26.89 16.12
CA GLY A 476 -0.13 -27.84 15.01
C GLY A 476 -0.18 -27.23 13.60
N LEU A 477 -0.06 -25.91 13.46
CA LEU A 477 -0.02 -25.29 12.12
C LEU A 477 1.31 -25.61 11.40
N PRO A 478 1.27 -26.02 10.13
CA PRO A 478 2.45 -26.48 9.40
C PRO A 478 3.37 -25.32 9.00
N THR A 479 4.63 -25.67 8.70
CA THR A 479 5.52 -24.83 7.89
C THR A 479 5.21 -25.09 6.44
N ILE A 480 4.98 -24.02 5.69
CA ILE A 480 4.58 -24.08 4.28
C ILE A 480 5.51 -23.22 3.43
N SER A 481 5.65 -23.57 2.15
CA SER A 481 6.39 -22.72 1.23
C SER A 481 5.56 -21.50 0.81
N ILE A 482 6.22 -20.48 0.25
CA ILE A 482 5.53 -19.30 -0.28
C ILE A 482 4.61 -19.64 -1.47
N GLU A 483 4.96 -20.63 -2.28
CA GLU A 483 4.16 -21.14 -3.39
C GLU A 483 2.94 -21.92 -2.90
N GLU A 484 3.11 -22.76 -1.87
CA GLU A 484 1.98 -23.41 -1.19
C GLU A 484 1.05 -22.35 -0.61
N PHE A 485 1.62 -21.37 0.11
CA PHE A 485 0.84 -20.29 0.68
C PHE A 485 0.13 -19.48 -0.38
N ARG A 486 0.70 -19.21 -1.56
CA ARG A 486 0.01 -18.46 -2.62
C ARG A 486 -1.38 -19.03 -2.94
N ASN A 487 -1.46 -20.35 -3.10
CA ASN A 487 -2.67 -21.05 -3.54
C ASN A 487 -3.54 -21.54 -2.38
N MET A 488 -3.07 -21.41 -1.13
CA MET A 488 -3.78 -21.91 0.03
C MET A 488 -4.99 -21.04 0.39
N ASP A 489 -6.14 -21.68 0.50
CA ASP A 489 -7.33 -21.15 1.16
C ASP A 489 -7.65 -21.93 2.45
N GLN A 490 -8.73 -21.53 3.12
CA GLN A 490 -9.12 -22.15 4.39
C GLN A 490 -9.47 -23.65 4.23
N GLN A 491 -10.11 -24.03 3.11
CA GLN A 491 -10.52 -25.41 2.87
C GLN A 491 -9.30 -26.30 2.59
N THR A 492 -8.36 -25.81 1.79
CA THR A 492 -7.10 -26.49 1.48
C THR A 492 -6.29 -26.75 2.75
N LEU A 493 -6.24 -25.77 3.67
CA LEU A 493 -5.59 -25.94 4.97
C LEU A 493 -6.29 -27.01 5.82
N GLU A 494 -7.62 -26.98 5.90
CA GLU A 494 -8.39 -27.97 6.69
C GLU A 494 -8.16 -29.39 6.19
N VAL A 495 -8.12 -29.60 4.87
CA VAL A 495 -7.77 -30.91 4.26
C VAL A 495 -6.33 -31.32 4.60
N LYS A 496 -5.37 -30.38 4.56
CA LYS A 496 -3.97 -30.65 4.91
C LYS A 496 -3.82 -31.07 6.38
N LEU A 497 -4.45 -30.34 7.30
CA LEU A 497 -4.47 -30.66 8.73
C LEU A 497 -5.14 -32.01 9.03
N GLN A 498 -6.23 -32.34 8.32
CA GLN A 498 -6.88 -33.64 8.46
C GLN A 498 -5.97 -34.79 8.00
N ARG A 499 -5.26 -34.62 6.87
CA ARG A 499 -4.31 -35.62 6.37
C ARG A 499 -3.15 -35.83 7.33
N GLU A 500 -2.58 -34.75 7.85
CA GLU A 500 -1.50 -34.82 8.85
C GLU A 500 -1.97 -35.51 10.13
N ALA A 501 -3.18 -35.22 10.61
CA ALA A 501 -3.75 -35.87 11.79
C ALA A 501 -3.99 -37.39 11.58
N VAL A 502 -4.40 -37.81 10.38
CA VAL A 502 -4.54 -39.23 10.03
C VAL A 502 -3.17 -39.92 9.96
N ALA A 503 -2.20 -39.27 9.32
CA ALA A 503 -0.83 -39.79 9.21
C ALA A 503 -0.18 -39.98 10.60
N SER A 504 -0.33 -39.02 11.51
CA SER A 504 0.19 -39.14 12.87
C SER A 504 -0.43 -40.32 13.63
N ARG A 505 -1.74 -40.56 13.50
CA ARG A 505 -2.40 -41.72 14.13
C ARG A 505 -1.94 -43.06 13.56
N GLN A 506 -1.63 -43.12 12.27
CA GLN A 506 -1.12 -44.35 11.65
C GLN A 506 0.29 -44.69 12.15
N VAL A 507 1.14 -43.68 12.38
CA VAL A 507 2.47 -43.89 12.98
C VAL A 507 2.36 -44.36 14.43
N GLU A 508 1.46 -43.77 15.23
CA GLU A 508 1.20 -44.21 16.61
C GLU A 508 0.68 -45.65 16.68
N LEU A 509 -0.27 -46.02 15.81
CA LEU A 509 -0.79 -47.39 15.73
C LEU A 509 0.27 -48.41 15.30
N GLY A 510 1.10 -48.05 14.31
CA GLY A 510 2.19 -48.92 13.85
C GLY A 510 3.29 -49.12 14.91
N ALA A 511 3.58 -48.10 15.73
CA ALA A 511 4.51 -48.23 16.85
C ALA A 511 3.95 -49.16 17.95
N MET A 512 2.66 -49.05 18.28
CA MET A 512 2.02 -49.94 19.25
C MET A 512 1.94 -51.40 18.75
N GLU A 513 1.78 -51.62 17.44
CA GLU A 513 1.77 -52.97 16.86
C GLU A 513 3.16 -53.60 16.83
N ALA A 514 4.21 -52.81 16.59
CA ALA A 514 5.60 -53.29 16.68
C ALA A 514 5.99 -53.70 18.10
N ASP A 515 5.64 -52.89 19.12
CA ASP A 515 5.90 -53.22 20.53
C ASP A 515 5.11 -54.46 20.99
N ALA A 516 3.90 -54.67 20.44
CA ALA A 516 3.09 -55.85 20.76
C ALA A 516 3.68 -57.14 20.16
N MET A 517 4.44 -57.06 19.07
CA MET A 517 5.02 -58.22 18.40
C MET A 517 6.36 -58.67 19.00
N GLU A 518 6.99 -57.85 19.85
CA GLU A 518 8.28 -58.15 20.51
C GLU A 518 8.12 -58.91 21.84
N LEU A 519 6.88 -59.19 22.28
CA LEU A 519 6.58 -59.91 23.54
C LEU A 519 6.36 -61.43 23.41
N ASP A 520 6.44 -62.00 22.20
CA ASP A 520 6.26 -63.45 21.96
C ASP A 520 7.59 -64.13 21.55
N VAL A 521 8.63 -63.97 22.37
CA VAL A 521 9.77 -64.90 22.34
C VAL A 521 9.75 -65.68 23.64
N ASP A 522 9.19 -66.89 23.53
CA ASP A 522 9.34 -67.96 24.50
C ASP A 522 10.83 -68.08 24.90
N ASP A 523 11.12 -67.76 26.16
CA ASP A 523 12.30 -68.25 26.87
C ASP A 523 11.83 -69.38 27.80
N PRO A 524 11.75 -70.63 27.32
CA PRO A 524 11.20 -71.73 28.10
C PRO A 524 12.32 -72.42 28.88
N GLU A 525 13.05 -71.73 29.76
CA GLU A 525 13.98 -72.42 30.67
C GLU A 525 14.41 -71.55 31.86
N ALA A 526 13.68 -71.61 32.97
CA ALA A 526 14.25 -71.60 34.33
C ALA A 526 13.14 -71.80 35.37
N MET A 527 12.97 -73.07 35.74
CA MET A 527 12.36 -73.49 36.99
C MET A 527 13.18 -73.00 38.20
N ASP A 528 12.45 -72.82 39.31
CA ASP A 528 12.86 -72.97 40.70
C ASP A 528 14.01 -72.11 41.23
N VAL A 529 13.68 -71.05 41.99
CA VAL A 529 14.28 -70.80 43.31
C VAL A 529 13.27 -70.10 44.22
N ASP A 530 12.95 -70.76 45.34
CA ASP A 530 12.32 -70.19 46.54
C ASP A 530 13.11 -68.97 47.08
N GLU A 531 12.46 -67.82 47.25
CA GLU A 531 12.97 -66.82 48.20
C GLU A 531 11.87 -66.00 48.90
N PRO A 532 12.14 -65.54 50.14
CA PRO A 532 11.12 -65.33 51.14
C PRO A 532 10.61 -63.90 51.23
N TYR A 533 9.42 -63.83 51.80
CA TYR A 533 8.70 -62.67 52.30
C TYR A 533 9.59 -61.79 53.20
N VAL A 534 10.06 -60.63 52.71
CA VAL A 534 10.63 -59.56 53.54
C VAL A 534 9.71 -58.34 53.48
N THR A 535 8.98 -58.15 54.57
CA THR A 535 8.32 -56.88 54.93
C THR A 535 9.37 -55.78 55.07
N MET A 536 9.37 -54.80 54.16
CA MET A 536 10.06 -53.53 54.35
C MET A 536 9.06 -52.45 54.77
N THR A 537 9.25 -51.97 55.98
CA THR A 537 8.74 -50.71 56.53
C THR A 537 9.34 -49.54 55.76
N GLU A 538 8.50 -48.75 55.09
CA GLU A 538 8.92 -47.51 54.44
C GLU A 538 8.80 -46.34 55.43
N GLU A 539 9.96 -45.83 55.85
CA GLU A 539 10.10 -44.58 56.60
C GLU A 539 9.73 -43.38 55.72
N MET A 540 8.91 -42.48 56.28
CA MET A 540 8.60 -41.19 55.69
C MET A 540 9.84 -40.29 55.66
N PRO A 541 10.12 -39.56 54.56
CA PRO A 541 11.14 -38.52 54.59
C PRO A 541 10.64 -37.27 55.29
N GLU A 542 11.41 -36.85 56.28
CA GLU A 542 11.27 -35.63 57.06
C GLU A 542 11.34 -34.37 56.19
N LYS A 543 10.49 -33.41 56.56
CA LYS A 543 10.44 -32.06 56.01
C LYS A 543 11.71 -31.29 56.38
N SER A 544 12.55 -31.01 55.39
CA SER A 544 13.66 -30.07 55.53
C SER A 544 13.14 -28.64 55.69
N SER A 545 13.52 -28.04 56.80
CA SER A 545 13.38 -26.64 57.17
C SER A 545 14.18 -25.71 56.25
N THR A 546 13.54 -24.66 55.75
CA THR A 546 14.22 -23.50 55.15
C THR A 546 14.14 -22.28 56.07
N PRO A 547 15.21 -21.45 56.13
CA PRO A 547 15.39 -20.45 57.16
C PRO A 547 14.61 -19.16 56.91
N VAL A 548 14.11 -18.59 58.00
CA VAL A 548 13.56 -17.24 58.09
C VAL A 548 14.71 -16.24 57.96
N VAL A 549 14.79 -15.54 56.83
CA VAL A 549 15.60 -14.32 56.69
C VAL A 549 14.67 -13.11 56.80
N ARG A 550 14.83 -12.37 57.89
CA ARG A 550 14.33 -10.99 58.06
C ARG A 550 15.29 -10.04 57.36
N VAL A 551 14.81 -9.25 56.38
CA VAL A 551 15.37 -7.93 56.07
C VAL A 551 14.22 -6.96 55.74
N ALA A 552 14.35 -5.76 56.28
CA ALA A 552 13.37 -4.70 56.36
C ALA A 552 13.40 -3.72 55.17
N THR A 553 12.43 -2.81 55.19
CA THR A 553 12.32 -1.49 54.55
C THR A 553 11.57 -1.41 53.21
N GLU A 554 10.24 -1.35 53.33
CA GLU A 554 9.34 -0.87 52.29
C GLU A 554 9.14 0.66 52.44
N LYS A 555 9.53 1.43 51.42
CA LYS A 555 9.30 2.87 51.34
C LYS A 555 7.89 3.15 50.84
N ARG A 556 7.14 3.90 51.65
CA ARG A 556 5.91 4.63 51.28
C ARG A 556 6.06 5.35 49.93
N CYS A 557 5.12 5.14 49.03
CA CYS A 557 4.69 6.15 48.07
C CYS A 557 3.20 6.39 48.29
N HIS A 558 2.87 7.60 48.75
CA HIS A 558 1.51 8.12 48.82
C HIS A 558 0.95 8.23 47.39
N VAL A 559 -0.17 7.56 47.13
CA VAL A 559 -1.08 7.92 46.04
C VAL A 559 -2.32 8.51 46.68
N THR A 560 -2.55 9.79 46.40
CA THR A 560 -3.72 10.55 46.83
C THR A 560 -4.95 10.11 46.03
N GLU A 561 -5.95 9.59 46.74
CA GLU A 561 -7.31 9.41 46.22
C GLU A 561 -7.92 10.77 45.90
N SER A 562 -8.37 10.94 44.66
CA SER A 562 -9.27 12.03 44.29
C SER A 562 -10.62 11.44 43.91
N HIS A 563 -11.61 11.77 44.74
CA HIS A 563 -13.02 11.46 44.58
C HIS A 563 -13.58 12.07 43.28
N GLY A 564 -14.06 11.22 42.37
CA GLY A 564 -14.77 11.62 41.16
C GLY A 564 -16.16 10.97 41.12
N ARG A 565 -17.19 11.80 41.31
CA ARG A 565 -18.61 11.45 41.48
C ARG A 565 -19.18 10.56 40.37
N PHE A 566 -19.79 9.46 40.80
CA PHE A 566 -20.77 8.68 40.05
C PHE A 566 -22.04 9.51 39.81
N ARG A 567 -22.46 9.68 38.56
CA ARG A 567 -23.85 10.03 38.21
C ARG A 567 -24.44 8.90 37.39
N ASP A 568 -25.30 8.18 38.07
CA ASP A 568 -26.24 7.18 37.58
C ASP A 568 -27.35 7.90 36.78
N ARG A 569 -27.69 7.40 35.58
CA ARG A 569 -28.99 7.62 34.95
C ARG A 569 -29.34 6.49 33.99
N ARG A 570 -30.25 5.66 34.49
CA ARG A 570 -31.02 4.63 33.79
C ARG A 570 -31.97 5.19 32.71
N VAL A 571 -32.07 4.41 31.63
CA VAL A 571 -33.30 3.85 31.02
C VAL A 571 -34.22 4.72 30.14
N SER A 572 -34.41 4.21 28.91
CA SER A 572 -35.67 3.99 28.15
C SER A 572 -35.98 4.77 26.87
N ARG A 573 -36.22 3.93 25.84
CA ARG A 573 -37.33 3.90 24.85
C ARG A 573 -37.27 4.76 23.57
N ASN A 574 -37.26 4.01 22.45
CA ASN A 574 -38.03 4.13 21.20
C ASN A 574 -38.88 5.39 21.02
N TRP A 575 -38.84 6.00 19.82
CA TRP A 575 -39.94 6.07 18.85
C TRP A 575 -39.44 6.63 17.51
N ARG A 576 -40.25 6.36 16.49
CA ARG A 576 -40.05 6.45 15.04
C ARG A 576 -40.47 7.85 14.52
N VAL A 577 -40.15 8.12 13.25
CA VAL A 577 -40.89 8.96 12.26
C VAL A 577 -40.26 10.30 11.83
N ARG A 578 -40.15 10.41 10.49
CA ARG A 578 -39.88 11.59 9.64
C ARG A 578 -40.88 12.73 9.88
N ALA A 579 -40.43 13.98 9.82
CA ALA A 579 -41.20 15.05 9.18
C ALA A 579 -40.30 16.24 8.78
N ASN A 580 -40.55 16.73 7.56
CA ASN A 580 -40.09 17.98 6.98
C ASN A 580 -40.61 19.20 7.79
N ARG A 581 -39.84 20.31 7.79
CA ARG A 581 -40.29 21.71 7.71
C ARG A 581 -39.05 22.62 7.66
N THR A 582 -38.76 23.24 6.52
CA THR A 582 -39.10 24.62 6.09
C THR A 582 -38.48 25.74 6.91
N ASP A 583 -37.64 26.50 6.22
CA ASP A 583 -37.48 27.97 6.24
C ASP A 583 -37.62 28.73 7.55
N TRP A 584 -36.50 29.34 7.97
CA TRP A 584 -36.48 30.61 8.68
C TRP A 584 -35.42 31.53 8.07
N ASN A 585 -35.91 32.67 7.58
CA ASN A 585 -35.15 33.79 7.04
C ASN A 585 -34.61 34.72 8.14
N CYS A 586 -33.50 35.39 7.82
CA CYS A 586 -33.14 36.78 8.07
C CYS A 586 -33.29 37.41 9.47
N TRP A 587 -32.14 37.69 10.12
CA TRP A 587 -31.73 38.97 10.78
C TRP A 587 -30.18 38.96 10.70
N GLY A 588 -29.39 39.94 10.26
CA GLY A 588 -29.53 41.39 10.13
C GLY A 588 -28.53 42.09 11.07
N ARG A 589 -27.39 42.59 10.53
CA ARG A 589 -26.54 43.76 10.97
C ARG A 589 -26.04 43.80 12.44
N ASP A 590 -24.90 44.33 12.89
CA ASP A 590 -23.79 45.17 12.43
C ASP A 590 -22.58 44.86 13.35
N CYS A 591 -21.34 45.10 12.90
CA CYS A 591 -20.22 45.59 13.73
C CYS A 591 -18.96 45.77 12.87
N GLN A 592 -18.56 47.02 12.65
CA GLN A 592 -17.23 47.42 12.16
C GLN A 592 -16.28 47.77 13.33
N PRO A 593 -14.96 47.91 13.10
CA PRO A 593 -13.89 47.58 14.06
C PRO A 593 -13.18 48.81 14.67
N PRO A 594 -12.15 48.60 15.50
CA PRO A 594 -11.08 49.60 15.68
C PRO A 594 -9.63 49.06 15.54
N PRO A 595 -8.61 49.95 15.49
CA PRO A 595 -7.46 49.81 14.57
C PRO A 595 -6.05 49.66 15.20
N ALA A 596 -5.11 49.31 14.31
CA ALA A 596 -3.69 49.70 14.15
C ALA A 596 -2.69 49.73 15.34
N LYS A 597 -1.49 49.16 15.11
CA LYS A 597 -0.19 49.81 15.40
C LYS A 597 0.99 49.17 14.65
N ARG A 598 1.85 50.03 14.10
CA ARG A 598 3.12 49.83 13.38
C ARG A 598 4.23 49.35 14.32
N ILE A 599 5.23 48.61 13.80
CA ILE A 599 6.69 48.81 14.02
C ILE A 599 7.47 48.28 12.79
N THR A 600 8.29 49.12 12.18
CA THR A 600 9.47 48.78 11.32
C THR A 600 10.75 49.01 12.15
N PRO A 601 11.91 48.44 11.77
CA PRO A 601 12.88 49.31 11.08
C PRO A 601 13.84 48.62 10.05
N ASN A 602 14.22 49.44 9.06
CA ASN A 602 15.50 49.64 8.35
C ASN A 602 16.59 48.56 8.26
N ALA A 603 17.15 48.43 7.04
CA ALA A 603 18.58 48.65 6.75
C ALA A 603 18.85 48.67 5.21
N ASP A 604 19.13 49.87 4.68
CA ASP A 604 20.28 50.31 3.86
C ASP A 604 21.04 49.27 3.00
N MET A 605 21.20 49.45 1.68
CA MET A 605 22.04 50.44 0.93
C MET A 605 23.34 49.75 0.44
N TYR A 606 23.50 49.58 -0.88
CA TYR A 606 24.69 49.96 -1.65
C TYR A 606 24.49 49.65 -3.15
N SER A 607 24.81 50.66 -3.95
CA SER A 607 24.82 50.71 -5.41
C SER A 607 26.26 50.96 -5.88
N SER A 608 26.50 50.80 -7.19
CA SER A 608 27.69 51.16 -7.99
C SER A 608 28.81 50.10 -8.00
N CYS A 609 29.52 49.78 -9.09
CA CYS A 609 29.86 50.49 -10.33
C CYS A 609 30.04 49.53 -11.53
N LEU A 610 29.91 50.07 -12.75
CA LEU A 610 30.42 49.52 -14.03
C LEU A 610 31.95 49.69 -14.14
N PRO A 611 32.64 49.02 -15.08
CA PRO A 611 32.91 49.68 -16.36
C PRO A 611 32.88 48.80 -17.63
N THR A 612 32.71 49.52 -18.74
CA THR A 612 32.74 49.23 -20.17
C THR A 612 33.98 48.52 -20.73
N GLY A 613 33.82 47.78 -21.84
CA GLY A 613 34.93 47.41 -22.73
C GLY A 613 34.59 46.52 -23.95
N GLN A 614 34.41 47.19 -25.11
CA GLN A 614 34.79 46.82 -26.49
C GLN A 614 34.17 45.62 -27.26
N LEU A 615 33.64 45.99 -28.45
CA LEU A 615 33.20 45.17 -29.58
C LEU A 615 34.36 44.85 -30.54
N GLU A 616 34.43 43.63 -31.09
CA GLU A 616 34.91 43.38 -32.45
C GLU A 616 34.10 42.27 -33.18
N ARG A 617 33.58 42.66 -34.35
CA ARG A 617 33.41 41.97 -35.67
C ARG A 617 32.92 40.51 -35.74
N ILE A 618 31.73 40.30 -36.34
CA ILE A 618 31.42 39.98 -37.77
C ILE A 618 31.86 38.58 -38.21
N GLY A 619 30.87 37.76 -38.60
CA GLY A 619 31.06 36.50 -39.34
C GLY A 619 29.72 35.80 -39.62
N ASP A 620 29.20 36.02 -40.83
CA ASP A 620 27.95 35.51 -41.41
C ASP A 620 27.99 34.02 -41.85
N LEU A 621 26.82 33.58 -42.37
CA LEU A 621 26.48 32.41 -43.20
C LEU A 621 25.85 31.19 -42.49
N GLU A 622 24.53 30.96 -42.63
CA GLU A 622 23.80 30.34 -43.77
C GLU A 622 23.96 28.80 -43.80
N HIS A 623 22.91 28.03 -43.48
CA HIS A 623 21.70 27.66 -44.24
C HIS A 623 21.83 26.30 -44.96
N ALA A 624 20.67 25.65 -45.09
CA ALA A 624 20.36 24.39 -45.78
C ALA A 624 20.69 23.12 -44.98
N GLY A 625 19.80 22.14 -44.86
CA GLY A 625 18.61 21.82 -45.65
C GLY A 625 18.60 20.29 -45.84
N GLY A 626 17.42 19.68 -45.98
CA GLY A 626 17.38 18.26 -46.33
C GLY A 626 16.14 17.50 -45.89
N HIS A 627 15.02 17.81 -46.55
CA HIS A 627 13.87 16.91 -46.68
C HIS A 627 14.31 15.55 -47.26
N ASN A 628 13.62 14.47 -46.86
CA ASN A 628 13.29 13.40 -47.80
C ASN A 628 11.92 12.79 -47.48
N VAL A 629 11.13 12.73 -48.54
CA VAL A 629 9.80 12.17 -48.71
C VAL A 629 9.98 10.76 -49.27
N PHE A 630 9.17 9.79 -48.85
CA PHE A 630 8.85 8.63 -49.68
C PHE A 630 7.39 8.20 -49.45
N GLU A 631 6.71 7.99 -50.58
CA GLU A 631 5.30 7.72 -50.78
C GLU A 631 4.86 6.28 -50.48
N ASP A 632 3.63 6.20 -49.99
CA ASP A 632 2.51 5.30 -50.31
C ASP A 632 2.75 3.90 -50.92
N GLN A 633 2.18 2.90 -50.24
CA GLN A 633 1.44 1.81 -50.90
C GLN A 633 0.14 1.49 -50.14
N GLU A 634 -0.93 1.34 -50.92
CA GLU A 634 -2.31 1.14 -50.50
C GLU A 634 -2.67 -0.28 -50.01
N LYS A 635 -3.56 -0.29 -49.01
CA LYS A 635 -4.76 -1.13 -48.79
C LYS A 635 -4.68 -2.66 -48.98
N THR A 636 -4.91 -3.38 -47.88
CA THR A 636 -5.86 -4.51 -47.83
C THR A 636 -6.47 -4.61 -46.42
N ILE A 637 -7.81 -4.66 -46.36
CA ILE A 637 -8.61 -4.78 -45.14
C ILE A 637 -8.68 -6.27 -44.76
N MET A 638 -8.12 -6.67 -43.60
CA MET A 638 -8.38 -7.96 -42.95
C MET A 638 -8.36 -7.85 -41.41
N ARG A 639 -9.17 -8.69 -40.75
CA ARG A 639 -9.56 -8.64 -39.32
C ARG A 639 -8.43 -9.08 -38.36
N PRO A 640 -8.35 -8.58 -37.10
CA PRO A 640 -7.10 -8.61 -36.32
C PRO A 640 -6.82 -9.83 -35.41
N ASN A 641 -7.69 -10.85 -35.33
CA ASN A 641 -7.62 -11.83 -34.23
C ASN A 641 -6.93 -13.18 -34.51
N GLU A 642 -6.37 -13.42 -35.69
CA GLU A 642 -5.72 -14.71 -36.00
C GLU A 642 -4.19 -14.64 -36.12
N ARG A 643 -3.60 -13.44 -36.05
CA ARG A 643 -2.16 -13.24 -36.30
C ARG A 643 -1.26 -13.49 -35.08
N LEU A 644 -1.79 -13.40 -33.87
CA LEU A 644 -0.98 -13.63 -32.65
C LEU A 644 -0.74 -15.13 -32.38
N SER A 645 -1.70 -16.00 -32.72
CA SER A 645 -1.59 -17.44 -32.44
C SER A 645 -0.67 -18.19 -33.41
N ARG A 646 -0.47 -17.68 -34.63
CA ARG A 646 0.50 -18.28 -35.59
C ARG A 646 1.93 -17.78 -35.41
N LEU A 647 2.14 -16.52 -35.00
CA LEU A 647 3.49 -16.00 -34.76
C LEU A 647 4.15 -16.60 -33.50
N ILE A 648 3.37 -17.07 -32.53
CA ILE A 648 3.88 -17.67 -31.28
C ILE A 648 4.25 -19.15 -31.45
N MET A 649 3.71 -19.86 -32.43
CA MET A 649 4.14 -21.24 -32.71
C MET A 649 5.39 -21.32 -33.60
N ASP A 650 5.56 -20.42 -34.58
CA ASP A 650 6.70 -20.49 -35.51
C ASP A 650 8.04 -19.99 -34.92
N LEU A 651 8.02 -19.29 -33.79
CA LEU A 651 9.24 -18.84 -33.09
C LEU A 651 9.78 -19.87 -32.08
N SER A 652 9.04 -20.95 -31.80
CA SER A 652 9.48 -22.01 -30.87
C SER A 652 10.27 -23.14 -31.53
N THR A 653 10.40 -23.16 -32.86
CA THR A 653 11.06 -24.23 -33.64
C THR A 653 12.37 -23.81 -34.30
N ARG A 654 12.90 -22.62 -34.04
CA ARG A 654 14.15 -22.13 -34.66
C ARG A 654 15.13 -21.50 -33.67
N THR A 655 15.48 -22.22 -32.61
CA THR A 655 16.75 -22.01 -31.88
C THR A 655 17.22 -23.33 -31.28
N SER A 656 17.74 -24.20 -32.13
CA SER A 656 18.65 -25.28 -31.72
C SER A 656 19.98 -25.04 -32.44
N ILE A 657 20.93 -24.40 -31.75
CA ILE A 657 22.33 -24.32 -32.18
C ILE A 657 23.05 -25.51 -31.53
N PRO A 658 23.86 -26.28 -32.28
CA PRO A 658 24.45 -27.52 -31.79
C PRO A 658 25.61 -27.27 -30.83
N HIS A 659 25.69 -28.09 -29.79
CA HIS A 659 26.86 -28.25 -28.94
C HIS A 659 28.01 -28.86 -29.76
N SER A 660 29.15 -28.17 -29.78
CA SER A 660 30.45 -28.73 -30.10
C SER A 660 31.26 -28.91 -28.81
N GLU A 661 31.47 -30.14 -28.39
CA GLU A 661 32.75 -30.59 -27.79
C GLU A 661 33.79 -30.77 -28.92
N PRO A 662 35.10 -31.01 -28.70
CA PRO A 662 35.84 -31.24 -27.44
C PRO A 662 37.21 -30.51 -27.32
N GLN A 663 37.76 -30.42 -26.11
CA GLN A 663 39.08 -30.95 -25.67
C GLN A 663 39.43 -30.49 -24.25
#